data_AF-A0A7V7SUQ7-F1
#
_entry.id   AF-A0A7V7SUQ7-F1
#
_cell.length_a   1.000
_cell.length_b   1.000
_cell.length_c   1.000
_cell.angle_alpha   90.00
_cell.angle_beta   90.00
_cell.angle_gamma   90.00
#
_symmetry.space_group_name_H-M   'P 1'
#
loop_
_entity.id
_entity.type
_entity.pdbx_description
1 polymer ?
#
loop_
_entity_poly.entity_id
_entity_poly.type
_entity_poly.pdbx_seq_one_letter_code
_entity_poly.pdbx_strand_id
1 'polypeptide(L)'
;MSPSCLFALLLCLPQSEVEPEVWWPPAVESALQKAGPQAESWRRELRQAAPEQRGSWTFLLQHMPQDDVLHLNPKWVANNVHWAWQARQEAPWREQIPEIIFLNEILPYAQVNEKREDWRKDFYQRFMPRVKQCQSPGEAAQLLNRELFAELGVRYSTARKKADQSPSESIESGLASCTGLSILLADACRAVGVPARLAGIPQWVNKNGNHTWVEVWDQGWHFLGAAEPDPRGLNHTWFQGDAALAQADQPKHSIYAASYADTGIQFPLVWAPQVDWVHAVNVTARYQNKAAAEEDAWLYVKVLDSENGTRLCSPVQLQRQDGSGELREGYSKGEAFDGNDLLAFRLPRGSRWQVQAIAGNRVTPTLSLEVNFDRHVLELVLPAPSELERALQAYFLASPEERDSWQFSPQLDALLLQKEGEVRRLAWQAYRQAPEHASLRRDFEAKRVRFQKHLSPYTVKEVGSKPASGWPLFIAMHGGGGAPQEVNDSQWKIMQSYYRDQLDLEGGYLYLALRAPNNTWNGFYDNYVYPLIHNLILQFTLFAGVDPDRVFLMGYSHGGYGAFAIGPKMPDHFAAVHSSAAAPTDGESSPKTLGNTPFTYMIGEHDNAYGRLARCKAFDQEIQKLRGQRSDLYPVTMEYKAGHGHTGLPDRDKIRSMYGHRRHAAPKELHWALTDPVIRDFFWLALDQPGKGKEIQASCFDNRIELQVQGVSELALHLDGRFIDFHRPVHLQVNGGDPVHRKLQPSLLTLCRSLQRRGDPGRAGSAIWKIQIDS
;
A
#
# COMPACT_ATOMS: atom_id res chain seq x y z
N MET A 1 -19.17 55.38 81.59
CA MET A 1 -19.15 56.85 81.43
C MET A 1 -19.31 57.15 79.95
N SER A 2 -20.45 57.68 79.54
CA SER A 2 -20.59 58.43 78.27
C SER A 2 -20.05 59.86 78.50
N PRO A 3 -19.56 60.61 77.49
CA PRO A 3 -20.34 61.19 76.36
C PRO A 3 -19.59 61.15 74.99
N SER A 4 -20.21 60.99 73.82
CA SER A 4 -21.01 61.89 72.95
C SER A 4 -20.25 62.63 71.83
N CYS A 5 -20.70 62.38 70.59
CA CYS A 5 -20.88 63.27 69.41
C CYS A 5 -19.69 63.98 68.72
N LEU A 6 -19.50 63.77 67.41
CA LEU A 6 -20.05 64.66 66.35
C LEU A 6 -19.87 64.08 64.92
N PHE A 7 -20.85 64.38 64.08
CA PHE A 7 -20.97 64.10 62.63
C PHE A 7 -20.03 64.97 61.78
N ALA A 8 -19.50 64.44 60.68
CA ALA A 8 -19.12 65.23 59.50
C ALA A 8 -19.27 64.40 58.21
N LEU A 9 -20.24 64.78 57.37
CA LEU A 9 -20.32 64.39 55.96
C LEU A 9 -19.18 65.08 55.20
N LEU A 10 -18.43 64.34 54.38
CA LEU A 10 -17.59 64.89 53.32
C LEU A 10 -17.67 64.02 52.05
N LEU A 11 -18.52 64.50 51.15
CA LEU A 11 -18.44 64.50 49.68
C LEU A 11 -17.49 63.47 49.01
N CYS A 12 -18.09 62.46 48.37
CA CYS A 12 -17.44 61.71 47.29
C CYS A 12 -17.17 62.64 46.10
N LEU A 13 -15.90 62.97 45.86
CA LEU A 13 -15.43 63.43 44.55
C LEU A 13 -15.28 62.21 43.62
N PRO A 14 -15.68 62.30 42.33
CA PRO A 14 -15.39 61.24 41.39
C PRO A 14 -13.87 61.15 41.20
N GLN A 15 -13.30 59.96 41.42
CA GLN A 15 -11.95 59.67 40.96
C GLN A 15 -11.95 59.83 39.44
N SER A 16 -11.15 60.77 38.94
CA SER A 16 -10.79 60.84 37.53
C SER A 16 -10.14 59.51 37.14
N GLU A 17 -10.79 58.74 36.27
CA GLU A 17 -10.15 57.63 35.57
C GLU A 17 -8.94 58.20 34.84
N VAL A 18 -7.75 57.85 35.32
CA VAL A 18 -6.49 58.11 34.63
C VAL A 18 -6.57 57.26 33.35
N GLU A 19 -6.66 57.90 32.17
CA GLU A 19 -6.55 57.18 30.92
C GLU A 19 -5.26 56.35 30.92
N PRO A 20 -5.30 55.04 30.61
CA PRO A 20 -4.11 54.21 30.63
C PRO A 20 -3.09 54.75 29.62
N GLU A 21 -1.85 54.93 30.08
CA GLU A 21 -0.74 55.44 29.29
C GLU A 21 -0.59 54.65 27.98
N VAL A 22 -0.63 55.36 26.85
CA VAL A 22 -0.54 54.78 25.51
C VAL A 22 0.85 54.18 25.33
N TRP A 23 0.94 52.84 25.31
CA TRP A 23 2.21 52.13 25.25
C TRP A 23 2.70 51.83 23.83
N TRP A 24 1.82 51.92 22.82
CA TRP A 24 2.15 51.55 21.44
C TRP A 24 2.85 52.69 20.69
N PRO A 25 3.74 52.37 19.73
CA PRO A 25 4.53 53.39 19.04
C PRO A 25 3.69 54.18 18.00
N PRO A 26 4.17 55.36 17.55
CA PRO A 26 3.47 56.21 16.57
C PRO A 26 3.09 55.51 15.25
N ALA A 27 3.89 54.53 14.82
CA ALA A 27 3.60 53.74 13.62
C ALA A 27 2.32 52.90 13.76
N VAL A 28 2.05 52.35 14.95
CA VAL A 28 0.78 51.66 15.23
C VAL A 28 -0.37 52.66 15.20
N GLU A 29 -0.21 53.83 15.82
CA GLU A 29 -1.24 54.87 15.79
C GLU A 29 -1.58 55.32 14.36
N SER A 30 -0.56 55.41 13.49
CA SER A 30 -0.74 55.71 12.07
C SER A 30 -1.52 54.61 11.32
N ALA A 31 -1.33 53.35 11.67
CA ALA A 31 -2.15 52.25 11.13
C ALA A 31 -3.61 52.35 11.62
N LEU A 32 -3.81 52.66 12.91
CA LEU A 32 -5.15 52.79 13.51
C LEU A 32 -5.95 53.96 12.97
N GLN A 33 -5.30 55.07 12.58
CA GLN A 33 -5.97 56.18 11.90
C GLN A 33 -6.61 55.73 10.59
N LYS A 34 -6.03 54.74 9.92
CA LYS A 34 -6.58 54.15 8.70
C LYS A 34 -7.61 53.04 8.96
N ALA A 35 -7.87 52.66 10.22
CA ALA A 35 -8.84 51.64 10.59
C ALA A 35 -10.30 52.12 10.59
N GLY A 36 -10.53 53.42 10.33
CA GLY A 36 -11.88 53.99 10.29
C GLY A 36 -12.67 53.74 11.59
N PRO A 37 -13.94 53.30 11.51
CA PRO A 37 -14.77 53.02 12.70
C PRO A 37 -14.20 51.96 13.66
N GLN A 38 -13.28 51.11 13.20
CA GLN A 38 -12.69 50.04 14.02
C GLN A 38 -11.56 50.53 14.93
N ALA A 39 -11.05 51.75 14.75
CA ALA A 39 -9.88 52.26 15.46
C ALA A 39 -9.98 52.12 16.99
N GLU A 40 -11.14 52.42 17.58
CA GLU A 40 -11.32 52.29 19.03
C GLU A 40 -11.41 50.84 19.51
N SER A 41 -11.94 49.94 18.68
CA SER A 41 -11.94 48.51 18.99
C SER A 41 -10.51 47.96 19.02
N TRP A 42 -9.64 48.40 18.10
CA TRP A 42 -8.22 48.07 18.14
C TRP A 42 -7.51 48.65 19.38
N ARG A 43 -7.74 49.93 19.72
CA ARG A 43 -7.16 50.54 20.93
C ARG A 43 -7.57 49.82 22.20
N ARG A 44 -8.82 49.33 22.28
CA ARG A 44 -9.30 48.53 23.41
C ARG A 44 -8.50 47.24 23.57
N GLU A 45 -8.28 46.48 22.50
CA GLU A 45 -7.48 45.25 22.58
C GLU A 45 -6.02 45.57 22.92
N LEU A 46 -5.45 46.66 22.39
CA LEU A 46 -4.10 47.11 22.76
C LEU A 46 -3.97 47.44 24.24
N ARG A 47 -4.95 48.13 24.85
CA ARG A 47 -4.95 48.40 26.31
C ARG A 47 -5.03 47.11 27.14
N GLN A 48 -5.62 46.04 26.60
CA GLN A 48 -5.75 44.74 27.26
C GLN A 48 -4.57 43.80 26.97
N ALA A 49 -3.69 44.14 26.03
CA ALA A 49 -2.54 43.32 25.67
C ALA A 49 -1.56 43.16 26.84
N ALA A 50 -1.20 41.92 27.15
CA ALA A 50 -0.18 41.63 28.14
C ALA A 50 1.18 42.25 27.74
N PRO A 51 2.01 42.73 28.69
CA PRO A 51 3.28 43.38 28.39
C PRO A 51 4.19 42.60 27.42
N GLU A 52 4.27 41.28 27.59
CA GLU A 52 5.04 40.38 26.73
C GLU A 52 4.51 40.27 25.30
N GLN A 53 3.22 40.53 25.08
CA GLN A 53 2.58 40.48 23.75
C GLN A 53 2.62 41.81 23.00
N ARG A 54 3.05 42.91 23.63
CA ARG A 54 3.06 44.25 23.04
C ARG A 54 3.89 44.32 21.75
N GLY A 55 5.00 43.59 21.69
CA GLY A 55 5.82 43.45 20.47
C GLY A 55 5.06 42.76 19.34
N SER A 56 4.29 41.71 19.64
CA SER A 56 3.45 41.00 18.66
C SER A 56 2.35 41.90 18.08
N TRP A 57 1.66 42.64 18.93
CA TRP A 57 0.65 43.61 18.51
C TRP A 57 1.23 44.72 17.64
N THR A 58 2.39 45.24 18.04
CA THR A 58 3.11 46.28 17.28
C THR A 58 3.46 45.76 15.89
N PHE A 59 4.09 44.58 15.81
CA PHE A 59 4.49 43.97 14.56
C PHE A 59 3.28 43.71 13.63
N LEU A 60 2.21 43.10 14.16
CA LEU A 60 1.02 42.83 13.36
C LEU A 60 0.43 44.11 12.78
N LEU A 61 0.15 45.14 13.61
CA LEU A 61 -0.50 46.36 13.12
C LEU A 61 0.38 47.21 12.20
N GLN A 62 1.70 47.11 12.31
CA GLN A 62 2.63 47.78 11.40
C GLN A 62 2.64 47.16 9.99
N HIS A 63 2.41 45.85 9.90
CA HIS A 63 2.57 45.08 8.66
C HIS A 63 1.27 44.47 8.12
N MET A 64 0.18 44.60 8.87
CA MET A 64 -1.14 44.11 8.48
C MET A 64 -1.61 44.80 7.20
N PRO A 65 -2.18 44.04 6.24
CA PRO A 65 -2.81 44.63 5.07
C PRO A 65 -3.87 45.66 5.46
N GLN A 66 -3.96 46.74 4.70
CA GLN A 66 -4.90 47.83 4.99
C GLN A 66 -6.36 47.35 5.07
N ASP A 67 -6.73 46.38 4.23
CA ASP A 67 -8.06 45.75 4.23
C ASP A 67 -8.32 44.99 5.54
N ASP A 68 -7.32 44.27 6.04
CA ASP A 68 -7.41 43.54 7.31
C ASP A 68 -7.58 44.51 8.49
N VAL A 69 -6.88 45.64 8.52
CA VAL A 69 -7.03 46.69 9.54
C VAL A 69 -8.46 47.28 9.55
N LEU A 70 -9.07 47.40 8.37
CA LEU A 70 -10.41 47.96 8.18
C LEU A 70 -11.53 46.97 8.51
N HIS A 71 -11.33 45.67 8.26
CA HIS A 71 -12.43 44.69 8.22
C HIS A 71 -12.31 43.56 9.24
N LEU A 72 -11.13 43.24 9.76
CA LEU A 72 -10.99 42.20 10.77
C LEU A 72 -11.52 42.65 12.14
N ASN A 73 -12.07 41.69 12.87
CA ASN A 73 -12.46 41.90 14.26
C ASN A 73 -11.20 41.86 15.15
N PRO A 74 -10.88 42.92 15.91
CA PRO A 74 -9.70 42.96 16.77
C PRO A 74 -9.63 41.83 17.79
N LYS A 75 -10.79 41.37 18.30
CA LYS A 75 -10.85 40.22 19.24
C LYS A 75 -10.47 38.91 18.58
N TRP A 76 -10.77 38.75 17.29
CA TRP A 76 -10.36 37.58 16.52
C TRP A 76 -8.83 37.55 16.36
N VAL A 77 -8.22 38.70 16.09
CA VAL A 77 -6.74 38.83 16.06
C VAL A 77 -6.14 38.57 17.44
N ALA A 78 -6.76 39.07 18.51
CA ALA A 78 -6.34 38.79 19.88
C ALA A 78 -6.32 37.28 20.18
N ASN A 79 -7.35 36.55 19.73
CA ASN A 79 -7.38 35.08 19.83
C ASN A 79 -6.22 34.43 19.06
N ASN A 80 -5.91 34.90 17.84
CA ASN A 80 -4.75 34.39 17.10
C ASN A 80 -3.44 34.65 17.85
N VAL A 81 -3.24 35.84 18.40
CA VAL A 81 -2.06 36.20 19.23
C VAL A 81 -1.97 35.25 20.42
N HIS A 82 -3.07 35.02 21.14
CA HIS A 82 -3.12 34.10 22.27
C HIS A 82 -2.63 32.69 21.89
N TRP A 83 -3.18 32.09 20.83
CA TRP A 83 -2.80 30.75 20.40
C TRP A 83 -1.37 30.68 19.84
N ALA A 84 -0.88 31.73 19.17
CA ALA A 84 0.52 31.81 18.74
C ALA A 84 1.48 31.79 19.93
N TRP A 85 1.16 32.54 20.98
CA TRP A 85 1.94 32.58 22.22
C TRP A 85 1.84 31.27 23.01
N GLN A 86 0.67 30.64 23.05
CA GLN A 86 0.52 29.34 23.69
C GLN A 86 1.38 28.28 22.98
N ALA A 87 1.32 28.22 21.65
CA ALA A 87 2.16 27.33 20.84
C ALA A 87 3.66 27.56 21.09
N ARG A 88 4.09 28.83 21.12
CA ARG A 88 5.48 29.19 21.44
C ARG A 88 5.89 28.70 22.83
N GLN A 89 5.05 28.85 23.85
CA GLN A 89 5.40 28.46 25.23
C GLN A 89 5.50 26.94 25.41
N GLU A 90 4.59 26.19 24.79
CA GLU A 90 4.52 24.74 24.91
C GLU A 90 5.49 23.99 23.97
N ALA A 91 6.02 24.65 22.93
CA ALA A 91 6.93 24.01 21.97
C ALA A 91 8.28 23.62 22.61
N PRO A 92 8.77 22.37 22.41
CA PRO A 92 10.07 21.93 22.94
C PRO A 92 11.26 22.78 22.48
N TRP A 93 11.18 23.38 21.30
CA TRP A 93 12.23 24.19 20.67
C TRP A 93 12.06 25.70 20.88
N ARG A 94 11.22 26.15 21.81
CA ARG A 94 10.91 27.59 21.98
C ARG A 94 12.14 28.50 22.15
N GLU A 95 13.18 28.01 22.82
CA GLU A 95 14.42 28.74 23.07
C GLU A 95 15.30 28.84 21.81
N GLN A 96 15.02 28.02 20.79
CA GLN A 96 15.75 27.99 19.52
C GLN A 96 15.18 29.00 18.51
N ILE A 97 14.02 29.61 18.78
CA ILE A 97 13.32 30.49 17.86
C ILE A 97 13.60 31.96 18.19
N PRO A 98 14.36 32.69 17.34
CA PRO A 98 14.57 34.12 17.52
C PRO A 98 13.24 34.89 17.48
N GLU A 99 13.16 35.98 18.23
CA GLU A 99 11.93 36.78 18.32
C GLU A 99 11.44 37.26 16.94
N ILE A 100 12.36 37.74 16.08
CA ILE A 100 12.00 38.19 14.73
C ILE A 100 11.42 37.06 13.85
N ILE A 101 11.90 35.82 14.04
CA ILE A 101 11.36 34.65 13.33
C ILE A 101 9.97 34.30 13.87
N PHE A 102 9.77 34.37 15.19
CA PHE A 102 8.44 34.19 15.77
C PHE A 102 7.44 35.23 15.23
N LEU A 103 7.82 36.51 15.24
CA LEU A 103 6.96 37.61 14.79
C LEU A 103 6.56 37.48 13.31
N ASN A 104 7.49 37.09 12.43
CA ASN A 104 7.20 37.03 11.00
C ASN A 104 6.64 35.67 10.53
N GLU A 105 6.98 34.56 11.21
CA GLU A 105 6.81 33.21 10.65
C GLU A 105 5.97 32.28 11.52
N ILE A 106 5.54 32.70 12.72
CA ILE A 106 4.61 31.96 13.59
C ILE A 106 3.39 32.81 13.90
N LEU A 107 3.59 34.05 14.33
CA LEU A 107 2.54 34.96 14.79
C LEU A 107 1.45 35.27 13.75
N PRO A 108 1.75 35.47 12.44
CA PRO A 108 0.74 35.88 11.48
C PRO A 108 -0.39 34.86 11.30
N TYR A 109 -1.61 35.37 11.16
CA TYR A 109 -2.83 34.58 10.97
C TYR A 109 -3.08 34.14 9.51
N ALA A 110 -2.19 34.53 8.60
CA ALA A 110 -2.25 34.21 7.18
C ALA A 110 -0.83 34.06 6.61
N GLN A 111 -0.73 33.38 5.47
CA GLN A 111 0.46 33.18 4.66
C GLN A 111 0.53 34.20 3.52
N VAL A 112 -0.56 34.34 2.76
CA VAL A 112 -0.67 35.18 1.55
C VAL A 112 -2.07 35.83 1.49
N ASN A 113 -2.76 35.71 0.35
CA ASN A 113 -4.07 36.31 0.10
C ASN A 113 -5.25 35.35 0.35
N GLU A 114 -5.03 34.22 1.01
CA GLU A 114 -6.10 33.28 1.35
C GLU A 114 -7.13 33.89 2.29
N LYS A 115 -8.33 33.29 2.32
CA LYS A 115 -9.43 33.73 3.18
C LYS A 115 -8.99 33.67 4.65
N ARG A 116 -9.20 34.77 5.39
CA ARG A 116 -8.91 34.84 6.83
C ARG A 116 -9.89 33.95 7.63
N GLU A 117 -9.37 33.04 8.44
CA GLU A 117 -10.17 32.10 9.23
C GLU A 117 -9.49 31.64 10.53
N ASP A 118 -10.27 31.20 11.51
CA ASP A 118 -9.77 30.75 12.82
C ASP A 118 -9.25 29.30 12.78
N TRP A 119 -8.23 29.03 11.96
CA TRP A 119 -7.61 27.71 11.79
C TRP A 119 -6.74 27.31 12.99
N ARG A 120 -6.10 28.28 13.64
CA ARG A 120 -4.99 28.03 14.58
C ARG A 120 -5.40 27.22 15.79
N LYS A 121 -6.55 27.52 16.39
CA LYS A 121 -7.03 26.80 17.57
C LYS A 121 -7.26 25.33 17.30
N ASP A 122 -7.96 25.01 16.21
CA ASP A 122 -8.26 23.63 15.82
C ASP A 122 -6.96 22.86 15.53
N PHE A 123 -6.05 23.45 14.73
CA PHE A 123 -4.78 22.82 14.40
C PHE A 123 -3.87 22.64 15.61
N TYR A 124 -3.82 23.62 16.52
CA TYR A 124 -3.11 23.51 17.78
C TYR A 124 -3.58 22.29 18.57
N GLN A 125 -4.90 22.16 18.76
CA GLN A 125 -5.50 21.08 19.54
C GLN A 125 -5.23 19.70 18.93
N ARG A 126 -5.23 19.59 17.61
CA ARG A 126 -4.97 18.33 16.89
C ARG A 126 -3.50 17.92 16.90
N PHE A 127 -2.62 18.88 16.64
CA PHE A 127 -1.24 18.57 16.24
C PHE A 127 -0.21 18.82 17.32
N MET A 128 -0.45 19.73 18.26
CA MET A 128 0.49 20.01 19.34
C MET A 128 0.83 18.77 20.17
N PRO A 129 -0.12 17.88 20.54
CA PRO A 129 0.21 16.66 21.28
C PRO A 129 1.18 15.72 20.56
N ARG A 130 1.21 15.73 19.22
CA ARG A 130 2.02 14.81 18.42
C ARG A 130 3.47 15.22 18.32
N VAL A 131 3.72 16.52 18.25
CA VAL A 131 5.07 17.06 18.08
C VAL A 131 5.83 17.19 19.40
N LYS A 132 5.20 16.87 20.56
CA LYS A 132 5.83 16.95 21.88
C LYS A 132 7.08 16.07 22.04
N GLN A 133 7.19 14.99 21.25
CA GLN A 133 8.36 14.09 21.28
C GLN A 133 9.47 14.52 20.31
N CYS A 134 9.18 15.44 19.39
CA CYS A 134 10.16 15.95 18.44
C CYS A 134 11.17 16.86 19.14
N GLN A 135 12.42 16.76 18.70
CA GLN A 135 13.55 17.49 19.29
C GLN A 135 13.84 18.82 18.58
N SER A 136 13.35 19.00 17.36
CA SER A 136 13.57 20.20 16.56
C SER A 136 12.32 20.62 15.76
N PRO A 137 12.22 21.89 15.34
CA PRO A 137 11.17 22.35 14.43
C PRO A 137 11.14 21.54 13.13
N GLY A 138 12.31 21.15 12.61
CA GLY A 138 12.41 20.40 11.37
C GLY A 138 11.90 18.96 11.48
N GLU A 139 12.11 18.29 12.62
CA GLU A 139 11.52 16.99 12.89
C GLU A 139 10.00 17.07 13.00
N ALA A 140 9.49 18.10 13.68
CA ALA A 140 8.05 18.34 13.80
C ALA A 140 7.40 18.62 12.45
N ALA A 141 8.02 19.43 11.58
CA ALA A 141 7.51 19.69 10.23
C ALA A 141 7.44 18.42 9.37
N GLN A 142 8.45 17.54 9.45
CA GLN A 142 8.46 16.26 8.74
C GLN A 142 7.36 15.31 9.25
N LEU A 143 7.16 15.25 10.57
CA LEU A 143 6.08 14.50 11.20
C LEU A 143 4.72 14.98 10.69
N LEU A 144 4.48 16.31 10.71
CA LEU A 144 3.24 16.91 10.23
C LEU A 144 3.04 16.62 8.74
N ASN A 145 4.04 16.82 7.89
CA ASN A 145 3.90 16.58 6.44
C ASN A 145 3.54 15.13 6.11
N ARG A 146 3.99 14.17 6.93
CA ARG A 146 3.67 12.74 6.75
C ARG A 146 2.23 12.38 7.10
N GLU A 147 1.63 13.06 8.08
CA GLU A 147 0.36 12.62 8.69
C GLU A 147 -0.81 13.55 8.38
N LEU A 148 -0.56 14.86 8.23
CA LEU A 148 -1.55 15.92 8.14
C LEU A 148 -2.59 15.66 7.05
N PHE A 149 -2.14 15.38 5.83
CA PHE A 149 -3.02 15.30 4.66
C PHE A 149 -3.94 14.07 4.68
N ALA A 150 -3.43 12.95 5.19
CA ALA A 150 -4.22 11.74 5.36
C ALA A 150 -5.30 11.94 6.44
N GLU A 151 -4.97 12.61 7.53
CA GLU A 151 -5.92 12.93 8.60
C GLU A 151 -6.99 13.93 8.17
N LEU A 152 -6.61 14.95 7.40
CA LEU A 152 -7.52 15.97 6.91
C LEU A 152 -8.31 15.52 5.67
N GLY A 153 -7.95 14.38 5.05
CA GLY A 153 -8.60 13.89 3.83
C GLY A 153 -8.36 14.76 2.61
N VAL A 154 -7.22 15.48 2.55
CA VAL A 154 -6.89 16.42 1.49
C VAL A 154 -5.78 15.86 0.60
N ARG A 155 -5.93 15.99 -0.72
CA ARG A 155 -4.90 15.62 -1.70
C ARG A 155 -4.68 16.70 -2.75
N TYR A 156 -3.55 16.65 -3.44
CA TYR A 156 -3.31 17.50 -4.59
C TYR A 156 -4.34 17.22 -5.70
N SER A 157 -4.83 18.29 -6.33
CA SER A 157 -5.57 18.20 -7.59
C SER A 157 -5.60 19.56 -8.28
N THR A 158 -5.70 19.57 -9.60
CA THR A 158 -5.99 20.75 -10.42
C THR A 158 -7.49 21.06 -10.53
N ALA A 159 -8.37 20.14 -10.10
CA ALA A 159 -9.83 20.31 -10.11
C ALA A 159 -10.38 21.11 -8.91
N ARG A 160 -9.49 21.52 -8.00
CA ARG A 160 -9.76 22.42 -6.86
C ARG A 160 -10.43 23.75 -7.28
N LYS A 161 -11.15 24.39 -6.35
CA LYS A 161 -11.93 25.62 -6.61
C LYS A 161 -11.03 26.84 -6.90
N LYS A 162 -9.94 27.00 -6.16
CA LYS A 162 -8.95 28.09 -6.33
C LYS A 162 -7.55 27.65 -5.88
N ALA A 163 -6.50 28.41 -6.24
CA ALA A 163 -5.13 28.01 -5.92
C ALA A 163 -4.79 28.18 -4.43
N ASP A 164 -5.13 29.33 -3.86
CA ASP A 164 -4.88 29.81 -2.50
C ASP A 164 -6.01 29.46 -1.52
N GLN A 165 -6.48 28.22 -1.57
CA GLN A 165 -7.51 27.75 -0.64
C GLN A 165 -7.02 27.85 0.81
N SER A 166 -7.85 28.44 1.68
CA SER A 166 -7.63 28.40 3.12
C SER A 166 -7.78 26.97 3.65
N PRO A 167 -7.33 26.69 4.90
CA PRO A 167 -7.46 25.37 5.48
C PRO A 167 -8.87 24.76 5.37
N SER A 168 -9.92 25.52 5.73
CA SER A 168 -11.31 25.04 5.67
C SER A 168 -11.77 24.71 4.25
N GLU A 169 -11.41 25.54 3.25
CA GLU A 169 -11.79 25.31 1.85
C GLU A 169 -11.12 24.04 1.28
N SER A 170 -9.86 23.80 1.66
CA SER A 170 -9.13 22.59 1.27
C SER A 170 -9.70 21.34 1.94
N ILE A 171 -10.02 21.41 3.23
CA ILE A 171 -10.62 20.30 3.99
C ILE A 171 -12.02 19.97 3.46
N GLU A 172 -12.87 20.98 3.22
CA GLU A 172 -14.24 20.78 2.73
C GLU A 172 -14.27 20.11 1.35
N SER A 173 -13.37 20.51 0.45
CA SER A 173 -13.30 19.94 -0.90
C SER A 173 -12.53 18.63 -0.98
N GLY A 174 -11.65 18.35 -0.01
CA GLY A 174 -10.67 17.26 -0.08
C GLY A 174 -9.59 17.45 -1.16
N LEU A 175 -9.55 18.61 -1.82
CA LEU A 175 -8.70 18.89 -2.97
C LEU A 175 -7.98 20.24 -2.78
N ALA A 176 -6.69 20.28 -3.07
CA ALA A 176 -5.90 21.51 -3.01
C ALA A 176 -4.85 21.60 -4.12
N SER A 177 -4.42 22.82 -4.45
CA SER A 177 -3.25 23.05 -5.30
C SER A 177 -1.96 22.95 -4.48
N CYS A 178 -0.78 23.04 -5.11
CA CYS A 178 0.50 23.14 -4.41
C CYS A 178 0.54 24.31 -3.39
N THR A 179 -0.08 25.45 -3.75
CA THR A 179 -0.25 26.58 -2.82
C THR A 179 -1.17 26.21 -1.65
N GLY A 180 -2.34 25.63 -1.90
CA GLY A 180 -3.30 25.26 -0.84
C GLY A 180 -2.75 24.20 0.12
N LEU A 181 -2.02 23.21 -0.39
CA LEU A 181 -1.31 22.23 0.45
C LEU A 181 -0.20 22.90 1.27
N SER A 182 0.52 23.87 0.69
CA SER A 182 1.56 24.62 1.40
C SER A 182 0.98 25.52 2.49
N ILE A 183 -0.19 26.15 2.27
CA ILE A 183 -0.92 26.90 3.30
C ILE A 183 -1.29 25.95 4.45
N LEU A 184 -1.93 24.82 4.15
CA LEU A 184 -2.30 23.81 5.15
C LEU A 184 -1.11 23.36 6.01
N LEU A 185 0.00 23.01 5.38
CA LEU A 185 1.20 22.55 6.08
C LEU A 185 1.86 23.68 6.90
N ALA A 186 2.00 24.87 6.32
CA ALA A 186 2.59 26.00 7.02
C ALA A 186 1.73 26.43 8.21
N ASP A 187 0.40 26.44 8.08
CA ASP A 187 -0.53 26.74 9.17
C ASP A 187 -0.48 25.67 10.27
N ALA A 188 -0.42 24.38 9.91
CA ALA A 188 -0.23 23.32 10.89
C ALA A 188 1.10 23.45 11.64
N CYS A 189 2.18 23.82 10.94
CA CYS A 189 3.48 24.12 11.54
C CYS A 189 3.39 25.31 12.52
N ARG A 190 2.81 26.43 12.07
CA ARG A 190 2.65 27.64 12.89
C ARG A 190 1.76 27.41 14.11
N ALA A 191 0.74 26.56 13.97
CA ALA A 191 -0.16 26.20 15.07
C ALA A 191 0.56 25.47 16.20
N VAL A 192 1.70 24.81 15.95
CA VAL A 192 2.46 24.09 16.98
C VAL A 192 3.81 24.75 17.31
N GLY A 193 4.00 25.99 16.87
CA GLY A 193 5.20 26.78 17.16
C GLY A 193 6.40 26.47 16.26
N VAL A 194 6.22 25.76 15.15
CA VAL A 194 7.25 25.62 14.10
C VAL A 194 7.21 26.86 13.20
N PRO A 195 8.30 27.62 13.03
CA PRO A 195 8.31 28.74 12.09
C PRO A 195 8.33 28.23 10.66
N ALA A 196 7.32 28.60 9.89
CA ALA A 196 7.11 28.12 8.53
C ALA A 196 6.52 29.23 7.64
N ARG A 197 6.85 29.17 6.34
CA ARG A 197 6.35 30.09 5.32
C ARG A 197 6.26 29.45 3.95
N LEU A 198 5.45 30.04 3.09
CA LEU A 198 5.41 29.65 1.68
C LEU A 198 6.68 30.12 0.97
N ALA A 199 7.19 29.27 0.10
CA ALA A 199 8.16 29.64 -0.93
C ALA A 199 7.66 29.16 -2.29
N GLY A 200 8.01 29.86 -3.37
CA GLY A 200 7.54 29.50 -4.69
C GLY A 200 8.31 30.15 -5.82
N ILE A 201 8.16 29.56 -7.01
CA ILE A 201 8.69 30.07 -8.27
C ILE A 201 7.54 30.36 -9.24
N PRO A 202 7.45 31.56 -9.84
CA PRO A 202 6.35 31.91 -10.75
C PRO A 202 6.35 31.12 -12.03
N GLN A 203 7.53 30.76 -12.52
CA GLN A 203 7.71 29.96 -13.70
C GLN A 203 9.07 29.26 -13.64
N TRP A 204 9.08 27.94 -13.79
CA TRP A 204 10.34 27.20 -13.93
C TRP A 204 11.15 27.70 -15.14
N VAL A 205 12.48 27.68 -15.03
CA VAL A 205 13.38 28.09 -16.14
C VAL A 205 13.32 27.11 -17.31
N ASN A 206 13.11 25.83 -17.00
CA ASN A 206 13.30 24.71 -17.92
C ASN A 206 12.00 23.99 -18.31
N LYS A 207 10.86 24.41 -17.78
CA LYS A 207 9.53 23.86 -18.09
C LYS A 207 8.43 24.89 -17.84
N ASN A 208 7.26 24.63 -18.41
CA ASN A 208 6.08 25.45 -18.16
C ASN A 208 5.51 25.15 -16.77
N GLY A 209 4.95 26.19 -16.12
CA GLY A 209 4.27 26.07 -14.83
C GLY A 209 5.06 26.65 -13.67
N ASN A 210 4.35 26.83 -12.56
CA ASN A 210 4.85 27.31 -11.27
C ASN A 210 4.90 26.17 -10.26
N HIS A 211 5.43 26.45 -9.07
CA HIS A 211 5.25 25.58 -7.91
C HIS A 211 5.41 26.39 -6.61
N THR A 212 4.67 25.98 -5.58
CA THR A 212 4.72 26.52 -4.22
C THR A 212 4.97 25.38 -3.25
N TRP A 213 5.86 25.60 -2.28
CA TRP A 213 6.23 24.67 -1.22
C TRP A 213 6.41 25.40 0.11
N VAL A 214 6.90 24.70 1.14
CA VAL A 214 7.10 25.27 2.48
C VAL A 214 8.59 25.38 2.81
N GLU A 215 8.99 26.53 3.36
CA GLU A 215 10.25 26.68 4.09
C GLU A 215 9.98 26.63 5.60
N VAL A 216 10.84 25.92 6.33
CA VAL A 216 10.80 25.75 7.78
C VAL A 216 12.12 26.22 8.38
N TRP A 217 12.05 26.96 9.49
CA TRP A 217 13.22 27.40 10.23
C TRP A 217 13.63 26.38 11.30
N ASP A 218 14.81 25.80 11.14
CA ASP A 218 15.47 24.92 12.11
C ASP A 218 16.97 25.23 12.12
N GLN A 219 17.39 26.20 12.94
CA GLN A 219 18.76 26.75 12.94
C GLN A 219 19.22 27.28 11.56
N GLY A 220 18.25 27.69 10.73
CA GLY A 220 18.44 28.04 9.33
C GLY A 220 17.18 27.70 8.54
N TRP A 221 17.09 28.19 7.30
CA TRP A 221 15.95 27.89 6.43
C TRP A 221 16.18 26.59 5.67
N HIS A 222 15.25 25.65 5.84
CA HIS A 222 15.16 24.38 5.12
C HIS A 222 13.85 24.33 4.34
N PHE A 223 13.74 23.46 3.34
CA PHE A 223 12.52 23.34 2.51
C PHE A 223 12.01 21.90 2.41
N LEU A 224 10.70 21.77 2.17
CA LEU A 224 10.01 20.51 1.91
C LEU A 224 8.79 20.73 1.03
N GLY A 225 8.42 19.73 0.23
CA GLY A 225 7.18 19.72 -0.52
C GLY A 225 5.99 19.36 0.36
N ALA A 226 4.85 20.04 0.18
CA ALA A 226 3.64 19.79 0.96
C ALA A 226 2.89 18.55 0.43
N ALA A 227 2.57 17.61 1.31
CA ALA A 227 2.04 16.27 1.00
C ALA A 227 3.06 15.35 0.28
N GLU A 228 4.35 15.68 0.38
CA GLU A 228 5.45 14.98 -0.29
C GLU A 228 6.55 14.59 0.72
N PRO A 229 6.26 13.74 1.71
CA PRO A 229 7.25 13.36 2.71
C PRO A 229 8.40 12.55 2.08
N ASP A 230 9.65 12.97 2.32
CA ASP A 230 10.85 12.25 1.91
C ASP A 230 11.54 11.64 3.15
N PRO A 231 11.85 10.33 3.17
CA PRO A 231 12.50 9.68 4.31
C PRO A 231 13.93 10.17 4.58
N ARG A 232 14.56 10.88 3.63
CA ARG A 232 15.86 11.55 3.81
C ARG A 232 15.75 12.88 4.53
N GLY A 233 14.52 13.40 4.68
CA GLY A 233 14.19 14.59 5.44
C GLY A 233 14.18 15.88 4.64
N LEU A 234 14.36 17.01 5.33
CA LEU A 234 14.30 18.35 4.73
C LEU A 234 15.38 18.54 3.65
N ASN A 235 15.13 19.46 2.72
CA ASN A 235 15.97 19.74 1.55
C ASN A 235 16.09 18.58 0.55
N HIS A 236 15.19 17.59 0.63
CA HIS A 236 15.07 16.51 -0.34
C HIS A 236 13.67 16.55 -0.97
N THR A 237 13.59 17.07 -2.19
CA THR A 237 12.33 17.20 -2.93
C THR A 237 12.52 16.82 -4.40
N TRP A 238 11.44 16.46 -5.08
CA TRP A 238 11.49 16.16 -6.51
C TRP A 238 11.90 17.38 -7.35
N PHE A 239 11.62 18.60 -6.85
CA PHE A 239 11.90 19.85 -7.54
C PHE A 239 13.27 20.46 -7.25
N GLN A 240 14.10 19.87 -6.37
CA GLN A 240 15.39 20.44 -5.98
C GLN A 240 16.28 20.77 -7.19
N GLY A 241 16.33 19.88 -8.19
CA GLY A 241 17.12 20.08 -9.40
C GLY A 241 16.58 21.20 -10.30
N ASP A 242 15.26 21.42 -10.33
CA ASP A 242 14.66 22.53 -11.08
C ASP A 242 14.84 23.87 -10.33
N ALA A 243 14.72 23.86 -9.00
CA ALA A 243 14.94 25.03 -8.15
C ALA A 243 16.39 25.53 -8.22
N ALA A 244 17.37 24.64 -8.41
CA ALA A 244 18.77 25.00 -8.59
C ALA A 244 19.04 25.83 -9.86
N LEU A 245 18.15 25.78 -10.86
CA LEU A 245 18.26 26.54 -12.10
C LEU A 245 17.69 27.96 -12.00
N ALA A 246 17.04 28.32 -10.89
CA ALA A 246 16.41 29.61 -10.70
C ALA A 246 17.40 30.77 -10.86
N GLN A 247 16.90 31.90 -11.38
CA GLN A 247 17.70 33.06 -11.80
C GLN A 247 17.28 34.28 -10.98
N ALA A 248 18.17 34.73 -10.08
CA ALA A 248 17.89 35.74 -9.07
C ALA A 248 17.61 37.14 -9.66
N ASP A 249 18.09 37.40 -10.88
CA ASP A 249 17.96 38.63 -11.64
C ASP A 249 16.75 38.63 -12.59
N GLN A 250 16.05 37.50 -12.72
CA GLN A 250 14.87 37.37 -13.57
C GLN A 250 13.63 37.09 -12.71
N PRO A 251 12.75 38.09 -12.46
CA PRO A 251 11.63 37.94 -11.53
C PRO A 251 10.69 36.75 -11.81
N LYS A 252 10.49 36.39 -13.09
CA LYS A 252 9.68 35.22 -13.47
C LYS A 252 10.30 33.88 -13.06
N HIS A 253 11.62 33.84 -12.88
CA HIS A 253 12.42 32.64 -12.64
C HIS A 253 13.16 32.68 -11.30
N SER A 254 12.87 33.68 -10.47
CA SER A 254 13.36 33.78 -9.09
C SER A 254 12.47 32.99 -8.13
N ILE A 255 13.07 32.54 -7.03
CA ILE A 255 12.35 31.92 -5.91
C ILE A 255 12.13 32.96 -4.84
N TYR A 256 10.87 33.08 -4.42
CA TYR A 256 10.43 34.02 -3.40
C TYR A 256 9.90 33.26 -2.20
N ALA A 257 10.19 33.75 -0.99
CA ALA A 257 9.55 33.27 0.23
C ALA A 257 8.66 34.37 0.80
N ALA A 258 7.43 34.04 1.16
CA ALA A 258 6.46 34.99 1.69
C ALA A 258 6.98 35.62 2.99
N SER A 259 6.70 36.91 3.17
CA SER A 259 7.02 37.65 4.38
C SER A 259 5.79 38.46 4.80
N TYR A 260 5.50 38.47 6.09
CA TYR A 260 4.45 39.33 6.63
C TYR A 260 4.95 40.78 6.72
N ALA A 261 6.22 40.96 7.12
CA ALA A 261 6.86 42.27 7.13
C ALA A 261 7.05 42.83 5.72
N ASP A 262 6.96 44.16 5.60
CA ASP A 262 7.30 44.86 4.36
C ASP A 262 8.81 44.77 4.09
N THR A 263 9.13 44.22 2.94
CA THR A 263 10.50 43.96 2.46
C THR A 263 10.81 44.74 1.18
N GLY A 264 9.86 45.49 0.65
CA GLY A 264 9.94 46.15 -0.66
C GLY A 264 9.89 45.21 -1.86
N ILE A 265 9.71 43.90 -1.66
CA ILE A 265 9.55 42.89 -2.72
C ILE A 265 8.19 42.23 -2.54
N GLN A 266 7.48 42.01 -3.65
CA GLN A 266 6.17 41.37 -3.66
C GLN A 266 6.28 39.87 -3.88
N PHE A 267 5.44 39.09 -3.18
CA PHE A 267 5.28 37.68 -3.48
C PHE A 267 4.51 37.52 -4.79
N PRO A 268 5.02 36.76 -5.77
CA PRO A 268 4.39 36.63 -7.07
C PRO A 268 3.18 35.68 -7.02
N LEU A 269 2.00 36.25 -6.77
CA LEU A 269 0.73 35.54 -6.78
C LEU A 269 0.27 35.30 -8.22
N VAL A 270 0.77 34.23 -8.84
CA VAL A 270 0.45 33.88 -10.24
C VAL A 270 -1.06 33.70 -10.53
N TRP A 271 -1.86 33.47 -9.50
CA TRP A 271 -3.33 33.38 -9.57
C TRP A 271 -4.04 34.73 -9.31
N ALA A 272 -3.35 35.72 -8.74
CA ALA A 272 -3.89 37.05 -8.46
C ALA A 272 -2.81 38.14 -8.68
N PRO A 273 -2.33 38.35 -9.92
CA PRO A 273 -1.20 39.25 -10.19
C PRO A 273 -1.44 40.73 -9.82
N GLN A 274 -2.70 41.11 -9.62
CA GLN A 274 -3.13 42.44 -9.21
C GLN A 274 -2.97 42.71 -7.70
N VAL A 275 -2.71 41.68 -6.89
CA VAL A 275 -2.48 41.82 -5.46
C VAL A 275 -1.03 42.21 -5.21
N ASP A 276 -0.83 43.41 -4.68
CA ASP A 276 0.47 44.09 -4.57
C ASP A 276 0.93 44.29 -3.11
N TRP A 277 0.14 43.82 -2.15
CA TRP A 277 0.35 43.98 -0.70
C TRP A 277 0.90 42.73 0.01
N VAL A 278 1.10 41.62 -0.69
CA VAL A 278 1.77 40.44 -0.12
C VAL A 278 3.27 40.56 -0.35
N HIS A 279 4.05 40.61 0.74
CA HIS A 279 5.49 40.84 0.67
C HIS A 279 6.29 39.53 0.59
N ALA A 280 7.55 39.60 0.16
CA ALA A 280 8.43 38.44 0.02
C ALA A 280 9.91 38.76 0.14
N VAL A 281 10.74 37.76 0.36
CA VAL A 281 12.18 37.86 0.20
C VAL A 281 12.60 37.04 -1.02
N ASN A 282 13.46 37.58 -1.89
CA ASN A 282 14.10 36.77 -2.92
C ASN A 282 15.12 35.82 -2.26
N VAL A 283 14.84 34.52 -2.32
CA VAL A 283 15.63 33.48 -1.67
C VAL A 283 16.33 32.57 -2.67
N THR A 284 16.38 32.95 -3.95
CA THR A 284 16.95 32.16 -5.05
C THR A 284 18.34 31.61 -4.73
N ALA A 285 19.21 32.42 -4.11
CA ALA A 285 20.57 32.03 -3.76
C ALA A 285 20.64 30.78 -2.84
N ARG A 286 19.59 30.49 -2.05
CA ARG A 286 19.54 29.29 -1.18
C ARG A 286 19.39 28.00 -1.97
N TYR A 287 18.76 28.08 -3.14
CA TYR A 287 18.45 26.92 -3.98
C TYR A 287 19.52 26.69 -5.06
N GLN A 288 20.25 27.75 -5.42
CA GLN A 288 21.37 27.67 -6.35
C GLN A 288 22.53 26.88 -5.72
N ASN A 289 22.63 25.60 -6.07
CA ASN A 289 23.78 24.79 -5.73
C ASN A 289 24.80 24.86 -6.89
N LYS A 290 26.02 25.34 -6.62
CA LYS A 290 27.14 25.30 -7.58
C LYS A 290 27.69 23.87 -7.65
N ALA A 291 27.05 23.00 -8.42
CA ALA A 291 27.61 21.70 -8.77
C ALA A 291 27.47 21.46 -10.28
N ALA A 292 28.60 21.07 -10.88
CA ALA A 292 28.98 20.81 -12.27
C ALA A 292 27.88 20.79 -13.35
N ALA A 293 28.18 21.41 -14.48
CA ALA A 293 27.52 21.13 -15.76
C ALA A 293 27.52 19.61 -16.01
N GLU A 294 26.34 18.99 -16.00
CA GLU A 294 26.21 17.54 -16.13
C GLU A 294 26.34 17.10 -17.59
N GLU A 295 27.23 16.13 -17.83
CA GLU A 295 27.38 15.44 -19.11
C GLU A 295 26.12 14.62 -19.49
N ASP A 296 25.21 14.38 -18.54
CA ASP A 296 23.95 13.64 -18.73
C ASP A 296 22.75 14.55 -19.05
N ALA A 297 21.75 13.98 -19.73
CA ALA A 297 20.47 14.60 -20.02
C ALA A 297 19.35 14.08 -19.10
N TRP A 298 18.28 14.86 -18.92
CA TRP A 298 17.12 14.43 -18.13
C TRP A 298 15.92 14.09 -19.02
N LEU A 299 15.44 12.84 -18.95
CA LEU A 299 14.16 12.44 -19.51
C LEU A 299 13.10 12.42 -18.42
N TYR A 300 12.02 13.18 -18.60
CA TYR A 300 10.82 13.12 -17.79
C TYR A 300 9.75 12.34 -18.54
N VAL A 301 9.06 11.44 -17.86
CA VAL A 301 8.00 10.62 -18.48
C VAL A 301 6.70 10.84 -17.75
N LYS A 302 5.64 11.14 -18.51
CA LYS A 302 4.26 11.07 -18.03
C LYS A 302 3.48 10.06 -18.85
N VAL A 303 2.60 9.33 -18.18
CA VAL A 303 1.75 8.32 -18.81
C VAL A 303 0.30 8.78 -18.71
N LEU A 304 -0.41 8.81 -19.82
CA LEU A 304 -1.79 9.27 -19.92
C LEU A 304 -2.74 8.10 -20.24
N ASP A 305 -3.94 8.13 -19.70
CA ASP A 305 -5.02 7.24 -20.15
C ASP A 305 -5.63 7.80 -21.45
N SER A 306 -5.71 6.96 -22.50
CA SER A 306 -6.32 7.37 -23.78
C SER A 306 -7.79 7.78 -23.71
N GLU A 307 -8.55 7.32 -22.72
CA GLU A 307 -10.01 7.56 -22.65
C GLU A 307 -10.34 8.95 -22.07
N ASN A 308 -9.59 9.38 -21.06
CA ASN A 308 -9.90 10.62 -20.33
C ASN A 308 -8.73 11.62 -20.28
N GLY A 309 -7.56 11.26 -20.82
CA GLY A 309 -6.36 12.11 -20.84
C GLY A 309 -5.70 12.32 -19.48
N THR A 310 -6.15 11.63 -18.43
CA THR A 310 -5.59 11.78 -17.07
C THR A 310 -4.25 11.07 -16.92
N ARG A 311 -3.38 11.60 -16.07
CA ARG A 311 -2.10 10.96 -15.73
C ARG A 311 -2.32 9.71 -14.89
N LEU A 312 -1.66 8.64 -15.31
CA LEU A 312 -1.65 7.35 -14.63
C LEU A 312 -0.32 7.11 -13.91
N CYS A 313 -0.40 6.45 -12.77
CA CYS A 313 0.77 5.80 -12.16
C CYS A 313 0.96 4.43 -12.84
N SER A 314 2.01 4.30 -13.64
CA SER A 314 2.25 3.13 -14.49
C SER A 314 3.76 2.82 -14.54
N PRO A 315 4.16 1.54 -14.47
CA PRO A 315 5.51 1.13 -14.79
C PRO A 315 5.97 1.65 -16.15
N VAL A 316 7.15 2.25 -16.18
CA VAL A 316 7.85 2.73 -17.39
C VAL A 316 9.18 2.00 -17.46
N GLN A 317 9.50 1.46 -18.63
CA GLN A 317 10.75 0.75 -18.90
C GLN A 317 11.52 1.46 -20.00
N LEU A 318 12.83 1.60 -19.79
CA LEU A 318 13.80 2.14 -20.73
C LEU A 318 14.86 1.07 -21.00
N GLN A 319 15.07 0.70 -22.26
CA GLN A 319 16.09 -0.25 -22.67
C GLN A 319 17.10 0.40 -23.63
N ARG A 320 18.39 0.33 -23.28
CA ARG A 320 19.47 0.92 -24.09
C ARG A 320 19.73 0.14 -25.37
N GLN A 321 19.92 0.86 -26.47
CA GLN A 321 20.06 0.33 -27.83
C GLN A 321 21.53 0.29 -28.30
N ASP A 322 22.44 -0.23 -27.48
CA ASP A 322 23.85 -0.42 -27.83
C ASP A 322 24.35 -1.86 -27.58
N GLY A 323 23.42 -2.79 -27.33
CA GLY A 323 23.73 -4.19 -27.04
C GLY A 323 24.17 -4.46 -25.60
N SER A 324 24.29 -3.43 -24.73
CA SER A 324 24.62 -3.61 -23.31
C SER A 324 23.51 -4.30 -22.49
N GLY A 325 22.26 -4.25 -22.96
CA GLY A 325 21.10 -4.73 -22.22
C GLY A 325 20.74 -3.87 -21.00
N GLU A 326 21.29 -2.66 -20.87
CA GLU A 326 20.98 -1.75 -19.77
C GLU A 326 19.46 -1.45 -19.73
N LEU A 327 18.82 -1.81 -18.62
CA LEU A 327 17.41 -1.57 -18.35
C LEU A 327 17.27 -0.57 -17.20
N ARG A 328 16.40 0.42 -17.38
CA ARG A 328 15.98 1.34 -16.32
C ARG A 328 14.48 1.32 -16.19
N GLU A 329 14.01 1.35 -14.96
CA GLU A 329 12.59 1.24 -14.66
C GLU A 329 12.17 2.29 -13.63
N GLY A 330 10.91 2.68 -13.69
CA GLY A 330 10.31 3.59 -12.72
C GLY A 330 8.79 3.60 -12.86
N TYR A 331 8.12 4.32 -11.96
CA TYR A 331 6.67 4.49 -11.99
C TYR A 331 6.34 5.95 -12.31
N SER A 332 5.53 6.18 -13.34
CA SER A 332 5.02 7.51 -13.65
C SER A 332 4.15 8.03 -12.51
N LYS A 333 3.95 9.35 -12.47
CA LYS A 333 3.14 10.02 -11.44
C LYS A 333 1.73 10.25 -11.95
N GLY A 334 0.72 9.86 -11.15
CA GLY A 334 -0.70 10.06 -11.47
C GLY A 334 -1.22 11.45 -11.07
N GLU A 335 -2.50 11.74 -11.28
CA GLU A 335 -3.15 13.03 -10.97
C GLU A 335 -3.04 13.52 -9.51
N ALA A 336 -2.74 12.61 -8.57
CA ALA A 336 -2.55 12.96 -7.16
C ALA A 336 -1.21 13.65 -6.84
N PHE A 337 -0.30 13.77 -7.81
CA PHE A 337 0.99 14.44 -7.68
C PHE A 337 0.95 15.80 -8.39
N ASP A 338 1.90 16.70 -8.10
CA ASP A 338 2.01 17.96 -8.82
C ASP A 338 2.16 17.73 -10.34
N GLY A 339 1.61 18.63 -11.17
CA GLY A 339 1.74 18.59 -12.63
C GLY A 339 3.19 18.49 -13.12
N ASN A 340 4.12 19.03 -12.34
CA ASN A 340 5.55 19.07 -12.62
C ASN A 340 6.38 17.97 -11.93
N ASP A 341 5.78 17.20 -11.00
CA ASP A 341 6.37 15.98 -10.45
C ASP A 341 6.16 14.85 -11.46
N LEU A 342 7.22 14.57 -12.23
CA LEU A 342 7.24 13.57 -13.29
C LEU A 342 8.32 12.53 -12.98
N LEU A 343 8.13 11.30 -13.48
CA LEU A 343 9.17 10.29 -13.41
C LEU A 343 10.39 10.75 -14.19
N ALA A 344 11.54 10.83 -13.54
CA ALA A 344 12.77 11.35 -14.14
C ALA A 344 13.85 10.27 -14.28
N PHE A 345 14.51 10.23 -15.43
CA PHE A 345 15.68 9.42 -15.71
C PHE A 345 16.85 10.31 -16.16
N ARG A 346 18.05 10.06 -15.64
CA ARG A 346 19.30 10.63 -16.17
C ARG A 346 19.86 9.77 -17.27
N LEU A 347 20.02 10.25 -18.49
CA LEU A 347 20.49 9.45 -19.62
C LEU A 347 21.78 10.04 -20.20
N PRO A 348 22.78 9.22 -20.56
CA PRO A 348 23.99 9.74 -21.22
C PRO A 348 23.66 10.42 -22.55
N ARG A 349 24.27 11.57 -22.85
CA ARG A 349 24.10 12.24 -24.14
C ARG A 349 24.55 11.36 -25.31
N GLY A 350 23.84 11.47 -26.44
CA GLY A 350 24.10 10.66 -27.64
C GLY A 350 23.70 9.19 -27.53
N SER A 351 23.22 8.73 -26.37
CA SER A 351 22.70 7.36 -26.23
C SER A 351 21.32 7.20 -26.88
N ARG A 352 20.97 5.95 -27.22
CA ARG A 352 19.66 5.59 -27.78
C ARG A 352 18.94 4.63 -26.86
N TRP A 353 17.64 4.86 -26.67
CA TRP A 353 16.78 4.12 -25.75
C TRP A 353 15.47 3.73 -26.41
N GLN A 354 14.92 2.58 -26.02
CA GLN A 354 13.53 2.23 -26.25
C GLN A 354 12.73 2.47 -24.99
N VAL A 355 11.60 3.16 -25.09
CA VAL A 355 10.77 3.56 -23.95
C VAL A 355 9.35 3.03 -24.13
N GLN A 356 8.77 2.44 -23.07
CA GLN A 356 7.38 2.00 -23.05
C GLN A 356 6.78 2.11 -21.64
N ALA A 357 5.46 2.28 -21.56
CA ALA A 357 4.69 2.21 -20.32
C ALA A 357 3.76 0.99 -20.33
N ILE A 358 3.55 0.41 -19.14
CA ILE A 358 2.81 -0.85 -18.96
C ILE A 358 1.74 -0.65 -17.87
N ALA A 359 0.49 -0.95 -18.16
CA ALA A 359 -0.59 -1.03 -17.18
C ALA A 359 -1.44 -2.29 -17.41
N GLY A 360 -1.20 -3.32 -16.59
CA GLY A 360 -1.77 -4.64 -16.84
C GLY A 360 -1.15 -5.23 -18.11
N ASN A 361 -1.94 -5.38 -19.18
CA ASN A 361 -1.43 -5.80 -20.51
C ASN A 361 -1.51 -4.70 -21.55
N ARG A 362 -1.96 -3.51 -21.14
CA ARG A 362 -1.92 -2.34 -21.97
C ARG A 362 -0.46 -1.89 -21.97
N VAL A 363 0.20 -2.03 -23.10
CA VAL A 363 1.57 -1.55 -23.30
C VAL A 363 1.50 -0.48 -24.36
N THR A 364 2.19 0.63 -24.13
CA THR A 364 2.31 1.67 -25.16
C THR A 364 3.17 1.15 -26.32
N PRO A 365 3.01 1.68 -27.54
CA PRO A 365 4.00 1.44 -28.59
C PRO A 365 5.41 1.77 -28.07
N THR A 366 6.38 0.91 -28.37
CA THR A 366 7.77 1.14 -27.99
C THR A 366 8.31 2.33 -28.79
N LEU A 367 8.70 3.40 -28.11
CA LEU A 367 9.26 4.60 -28.74
C LEU A 367 10.78 4.56 -28.70
N SER A 368 11.41 4.82 -29.83
CA SER A 368 12.87 5.01 -29.90
C SER A 368 13.21 6.48 -29.61
N LEU A 369 14.10 6.70 -28.66
CA LEU A 369 14.53 8.00 -28.17
C LEU A 369 16.05 8.13 -28.32
N GLU A 370 16.50 9.14 -29.03
CA GLU A 370 17.91 9.53 -29.11
C GLU A 370 18.17 10.74 -28.20
N VAL A 371 19.16 10.66 -27.33
CA VAL A 371 19.41 11.65 -26.27
C VAL A 371 20.24 12.81 -26.83
N ASN A 372 19.61 13.63 -27.67
CA ASN A 372 20.15 14.86 -28.26
C ASN A 372 19.52 16.11 -27.63
N PHE A 373 19.21 16.04 -26.33
CA PHE A 373 18.55 17.10 -25.57
C PHE A 373 19.24 17.24 -24.21
N ASP A 374 19.09 18.41 -23.58
CA ASP A 374 19.49 18.59 -22.18
C ASP A 374 18.40 18.04 -21.25
N ARG A 375 17.12 18.33 -21.59
CA ARG A 375 15.94 17.84 -20.89
C ARG A 375 14.80 17.60 -21.88
N HIS A 376 13.99 16.55 -21.68
CA HIS A 376 12.84 16.25 -22.52
C HIS A 376 11.68 15.68 -21.70
N VAL A 377 10.45 16.09 -21.99
CA VAL A 377 9.23 15.49 -21.41
C VAL A 377 8.59 14.60 -22.47
N LEU A 378 8.57 13.29 -22.21
CA LEU A 378 7.95 12.28 -23.05
C LEU A 378 6.55 11.94 -22.52
N GLU A 379 5.56 12.03 -23.41
CA GLU A 379 4.19 11.61 -23.13
C GLU A 379 3.94 10.22 -23.72
N LEU A 380 3.52 9.28 -22.87
CA LEU A 380 3.16 7.92 -23.27
C LEU A 380 1.65 7.74 -23.06
N VAL A 381 0.91 7.39 -24.10
CA VAL A 381 -0.54 7.20 -24.00
C VAL A 381 -0.85 5.70 -23.95
N LEU A 382 -1.39 5.24 -22.82
CA LEU A 382 -1.85 3.87 -22.67
C LEU A 382 -3.15 3.66 -23.46
N PRO A 383 -3.24 2.59 -24.27
CA PRO A 383 -4.44 2.31 -25.06
C PRO A 383 -5.66 2.06 -24.15
N ALA A 384 -6.87 2.21 -24.70
CA ALA A 384 -8.10 1.96 -23.96
C ALA A 384 -8.22 0.45 -23.63
N PRO A 385 -8.90 0.08 -22.52
CA PRO A 385 -9.18 -1.31 -22.23
C PRO A 385 -10.05 -1.92 -23.34
N SER A 386 -9.77 -3.18 -23.68
CA SER A 386 -10.60 -3.97 -24.58
C SER A 386 -12.02 -4.18 -24.02
N GLU A 387 -12.97 -4.55 -24.88
CA GLU A 387 -14.34 -4.89 -24.46
C GLU A 387 -14.34 -6.01 -23.39
N LEU A 388 -13.49 -7.02 -23.56
CA LEU A 388 -13.31 -8.11 -22.60
C LEU A 388 -12.81 -7.60 -21.24
N GLU A 389 -11.81 -6.71 -21.22
CA GLU A 389 -11.31 -6.10 -19.99
C GLU A 389 -12.40 -5.35 -19.25
N ARG A 390 -13.17 -4.51 -19.95
CA ARG A 390 -14.28 -3.77 -19.36
C ARG A 390 -15.35 -4.71 -18.80
N ALA A 391 -15.73 -5.75 -19.54
CA ALA A 391 -16.75 -6.70 -19.10
C ALA A 391 -16.31 -7.48 -17.85
N LEU A 392 -15.05 -7.93 -17.79
CA LEU A 392 -14.50 -8.61 -16.62
C LEU A 392 -14.40 -7.68 -15.41
N GLN A 393 -13.92 -6.46 -15.59
CA GLN A 393 -13.88 -5.45 -14.51
C GLN A 393 -15.28 -5.17 -13.97
N ALA A 394 -16.26 -4.96 -14.87
CA ALA A 394 -17.64 -4.70 -14.47
C ALA A 394 -18.22 -5.88 -13.68
N TYR A 395 -17.96 -7.13 -14.08
CA TYR A 395 -18.38 -8.31 -13.33
C TYR A 395 -17.82 -8.32 -11.90
N PHE A 396 -16.53 -8.07 -11.71
CA PHE A 396 -15.91 -8.12 -10.38
C PHE A 396 -16.20 -6.91 -9.50
N LEU A 397 -16.61 -5.78 -10.08
CA LEU A 397 -17.10 -4.60 -9.37
C LEU A 397 -18.58 -4.73 -8.95
N ALA A 398 -19.35 -5.54 -9.68
CA ALA A 398 -20.77 -5.75 -9.43
C ALA A 398 -21.04 -6.39 -8.05
N SER A 399 -22.21 -6.10 -7.50
CA SER A 399 -22.68 -6.69 -6.24
C SER A 399 -22.88 -8.21 -6.37
N PRO A 400 -22.93 -8.97 -5.26
CA PRO A 400 -23.29 -10.38 -5.31
C PRO A 400 -24.60 -10.65 -6.07
N GLU A 401 -25.63 -9.84 -5.86
CA GLU A 401 -26.95 -9.97 -6.49
C GLU A 401 -26.89 -9.71 -8.01
N GLU A 402 -26.14 -8.69 -8.43
CA GLU A 402 -25.91 -8.41 -9.85
C GLU A 402 -25.16 -9.57 -10.54
N ARG A 403 -24.19 -10.18 -9.85
CA ARG A 403 -23.41 -11.32 -10.36
C ARG A 403 -24.21 -12.61 -10.50
N ASP A 404 -25.28 -12.76 -9.73
CA ASP A 404 -26.16 -13.94 -9.83
C ASP A 404 -26.92 -13.98 -11.15
N SER A 405 -27.32 -12.81 -11.66
CA SER A 405 -28.04 -12.64 -12.93
C SER A 405 -27.14 -12.25 -14.11
N TRP A 406 -25.83 -12.09 -13.89
CA TRP A 406 -24.88 -11.62 -14.90
C TRP A 406 -24.77 -12.55 -16.12
N GLN A 407 -24.70 -11.94 -17.30
CA GLN A 407 -24.46 -12.63 -18.56
C GLN A 407 -23.37 -11.92 -19.36
N PHE A 408 -22.38 -12.68 -19.80
CA PHE A 408 -21.41 -12.21 -20.79
C PHE A 408 -21.98 -12.42 -22.20
N SER A 409 -21.55 -11.61 -23.16
CA SER A 409 -21.99 -11.79 -24.55
C SER A 409 -21.38 -13.07 -25.15
N PRO A 410 -22.09 -13.76 -26.06
CA PRO A 410 -21.56 -14.94 -26.74
C PRO A 410 -20.23 -14.69 -27.49
N GLN A 411 -20.03 -13.47 -27.98
CA GLN A 411 -18.80 -13.06 -28.65
C GLN A 411 -17.60 -13.06 -27.69
N LEU A 412 -17.80 -12.62 -26.44
CA LEU A 412 -16.77 -12.65 -25.41
C LEU A 412 -16.50 -14.08 -24.94
N ASP A 413 -17.53 -14.93 -24.81
CA ASP A 413 -17.35 -16.35 -24.50
C ASP A 413 -16.54 -17.07 -25.59
N ALA A 414 -16.74 -16.73 -26.87
CA ALA A 414 -15.97 -17.31 -27.98
C ALA A 414 -14.46 -17.02 -27.89
N LEU A 415 -14.03 -15.97 -27.16
CA LEU A 415 -12.61 -15.71 -26.93
C LEU A 415 -11.94 -16.81 -26.09
N LEU A 416 -12.69 -17.52 -25.25
CA LEU A 416 -12.15 -18.68 -24.52
C LEU A 416 -11.74 -19.82 -25.46
N LEU A 417 -12.41 -19.99 -26.60
CA LEU A 417 -12.04 -21.01 -27.59
C LEU A 417 -10.78 -20.61 -28.38
N GLN A 418 -10.57 -19.31 -28.58
CA GLN A 418 -9.51 -18.80 -29.46
C GLN A 418 -8.22 -18.47 -28.68
N LYS A 419 -8.35 -17.93 -27.47
CA LYS A 419 -7.26 -17.32 -26.70
C LYS A 419 -7.41 -17.54 -25.19
N GLU A 420 -7.68 -18.77 -24.75
CA GLU A 420 -7.98 -19.08 -23.35
C GLU A 420 -6.94 -18.53 -22.35
N GLY A 421 -5.65 -18.64 -22.66
CA GLY A 421 -4.57 -18.13 -21.80
C GLY A 421 -4.65 -16.62 -21.57
N GLU A 422 -4.96 -15.85 -22.62
CA GLU A 422 -5.13 -14.39 -22.53
C GLU A 422 -6.35 -14.03 -21.68
N VAL A 423 -7.48 -14.70 -21.93
CA VAL A 423 -8.73 -14.49 -21.20
C VAL A 423 -8.56 -14.78 -19.71
N ARG A 424 -7.90 -15.89 -19.34
CA ARG A 424 -7.61 -16.24 -17.95
C ARG A 424 -6.72 -15.21 -17.26
N ARG A 425 -5.69 -14.74 -17.95
CA ARG A 425 -4.79 -13.70 -17.44
C ARG A 425 -5.55 -12.40 -17.18
N LEU A 426 -6.46 -12.02 -18.08
CA LEU A 426 -7.34 -10.86 -17.92
C LEU A 426 -8.34 -11.01 -16.78
N ALA A 427 -9.01 -12.17 -16.68
CA ALA A 427 -9.94 -12.45 -15.60
C ALA A 427 -9.24 -12.42 -14.23
N TRP A 428 -8.02 -12.95 -14.15
CA TRP A 428 -7.19 -12.87 -12.95
C TRP A 428 -6.85 -11.43 -12.57
N GLN A 429 -6.47 -10.59 -13.53
CA GLN A 429 -6.17 -9.19 -13.28
C GLN A 429 -7.38 -8.42 -12.76
N ALA A 430 -8.55 -8.62 -13.36
CA ALA A 430 -9.79 -8.00 -12.92
C ALA A 430 -10.20 -8.49 -11.51
N TYR A 431 -10.11 -9.80 -11.25
CA TYR A 431 -10.36 -10.38 -9.92
C TYR A 431 -9.45 -9.78 -8.85
N ARG A 432 -8.14 -9.64 -9.12
CA ARG A 432 -7.19 -9.04 -8.16
C ARG A 432 -7.55 -7.62 -7.72
N GLN A 433 -8.27 -6.88 -8.57
CA GLN A 433 -8.70 -5.51 -8.32
C GLN A 433 -10.08 -5.44 -7.65
N ALA A 434 -10.75 -6.58 -7.45
CA ALA A 434 -12.09 -6.64 -6.91
C ALA A 434 -12.16 -6.10 -5.47
N PRO A 435 -13.18 -5.28 -5.14
CA PRO A 435 -13.33 -4.69 -3.81
C PRO A 435 -13.62 -5.74 -2.72
N GLU A 436 -14.09 -6.93 -3.09
CA GLU A 436 -14.35 -8.05 -2.17
C GLU A 436 -13.11 -8.49 -1.36
N HIS A 437 -11.91 -8.12 -1.81
CA HIS A 437 -10.66 -8.43 -1.12
C HIS A 437 -10.28 -7.46 0.01
N ALA A 438 -11.08 -6.41 0.28
CA ALA A 438 -10.76 -5.39 1.29
C ALA A 438 -10.50 -5.98 2.69
N SER A 439 -11.28 -6.97 3.12
CA SER A 439 -11.06 -7.63 4.42
C SER A 439 -9.74 -8.42 4.43
N LEU A 440 -9.46 -9.14 3.34
CA LEU A 440 -8.24 -9.92 3.18
C LEU A 440 -6.99 -9.02 3.17
N ARG A 441 -7.09 -7.85 2.53
CA ARG A 441 -6.06 -6.80 2.49
C ARG A 441 -5.73 -6.27 3.89
N ARG A 442 -6.74 -5.93 4.70
CA ARG A 442 -6.53 -5.47 6.08
C ARG A 442 -5.79 -6.50 6.93
N ASP A 443 -6.10 -7.78 6.78
CA ASP A 443 -5.39 -8.84 7.50
C ASP A 443 -3.95 -9.03 6.97
N PHE A 444 -3.74 -8.93 5.65
CA PHE A 444 -2.41 -8.96 5.05
C PHE A 444 -1.51 -7.82 5.57
N GLU A 445 -2.02 -6.59 5.58
CA GLU A 445 -1.33 -5.42 6.13
C GLU A 445 -1.02 -5.57 7.63
N ALA A 446 -1.92 -6.22 8.37
CA ALA A 446 -1.73 -6.56 9.78
C ALA A 446 -0.87 -7.83 10.02
N LYS A 447 -0.25 -8.41 8.99
CA LYS A 447 0.58 -9.63 9.05
C LYS A 447 -0.09 -10.80 9.76
N ARG A 448 -1.35 -11.04 9.40
CA ARG A 448 -2.16 -12.14 9.95
C ARG A 448 -3.07 -12.72 8.87
N VAL A 449 -3.53 -13.95 9.11
CA VAL A 449 -4.58 -14.60 8.33
C VAL A 449 -5.71 -15.03 9.25
N ARG A 450 -6.94 -15.00 8.76
CA ARG A 450 -8.10 -15.46 9.51
C ARG A 450 -8.94 -16.48 8.75
N PHE A 451 -9.64 -17.29 9.52
CA PHE A 451 -10.82 -18.01 9.08
C PHE A 451 -11.81 -18.11 10.25
N GLN A 452 -13.00 -17.55 10.09
CA GLN A 452 -13.99 -17.41 11.17
C GLN A 452 -13.35 -16.76 12.42
N LYS A 453 -13.40 -17.45 13.57
CA LYS A 453 -12.80 -17.01 14.85
C LYS A 453 -11.30 -17.26 14.96
N HIS A 454 -10.73 -18.06 14.05
CA HIS A 454 -9.32 -18.44 14.12
C HIS A 454 -8.46 -17.38 13.44
N LEU A 455 -7.51 -16.83 14.18
CA LEU A 455 -6.57 -15.81 13.73
C LEU A 455 -5.16 -16.33 13.94
N SER A 456 -4.37 -16.33 12.86
CA SER A 456 -3.00 -16.82 12.84
C SER A 456 -2.06 -15.70 12.42
N PRO A 457 -1.21 -15.21 13.34
CA PRO A 457 -0.14 -14.29 13.01
C PRO A 457 0.95 -14.96 12.16
N TYR A 458 1.62 -14.18 11.33
CA TYR A 458 2.82 -14.64 10.63
C TYR A 458 3.92 -13.57 10.59
N THR A 459 5.15 -14.02 10.37
CA THR A 459 6.24 -13.15 9.92
C THR A 459 6.63 -13.54 8.52
N VAL A 460 7.11 -12.58 7.73
CA VAL A 460 7.62 -12.83 6.39
C VAL A 460 8.95 -12.08 6.22
N LYS A 461 9.91 -12.73 5.57
CA LYS A 461 11.16 -12.12 5.13
C LYS A 461 11.38 -12.41 3.64
N GLU A 462 12.01 -11.47 2.96
CA GLU A 462 12.48 -11.63 1.58
C GLU A 462 13.91 -12.16 1.62
N VAL A 463 14.21 -13.18 0.83
CA VAL A 463 15.56 -13.76 0.68
C VAL A 463 15.93 -13.69 -0.78
N GLY A 464 17.02 -13.01 -1.13
CA GLY A 464 17.43 -12.78 -2.52
C GLY A 464 16.55 -11.78 -3.28
N SER A 465 16.64 -11.79 -4.61
CA SER A 465 15.92 -10.84 -5.49
C SER A 465 14.67 -11.45 -6.11
N LYS A 466 13.59 -10.68 -6.22
CA LYS A 466 12.31 -11.16 -6.79
C LYS A 466 12.49 -11.74 -8.21
N PRO A 467 12.09 -13.00 -8.47
CA PRO A 467 12.09 -13.53 -9.83
C PRO A 467 11.06 -12.84 -10.72
N ALA A 468 11.34 -12.76 -12.03
CA ALA A 468 10.42 -12.18 -13.02
C ALA A 468 9.04 -12.87 -13.06
N SER A 469 9.00 -14.18 -12.75
CA SER A 469 7.74 -14.95 -12.68
C SER A 469 6.90 -14.66 -11.43
N GLY A 470 7.38 -13.84 -10.50
CA GLY A 470 6.78 -13.65 -9.18
C GLY A 470 7.53 -14.40 -8.08
N TRP A 471 7.22 -14.08 -6.83
CA TRP A 471 7.88 -14.68 -5.67
C TRP A 471 7.44 -16.13 -5.46
N PRO A 472 8.37 -17.07 -5.25
CA PRO A 472 8.10 -18.31 -4.54
C PRO A 472 7.75 -18.02 -3.08
N LEU A 473 6.84 -18.79 -2.49
CA LEU A 473 6.43 -18.64 -1.09
C LEU A 473 6.66 -19.94 -0.31
N PHE A 474 7.50 -19.88 0.73
CA PHE A 474 7.71 -20.96 1.68
C PHE A 474 6.95 -20.70 2.98
N ILE A 475 5.89 -21.48 3.24
CA ILE A 475 5.10 -21.43 4.47
C ILE A 475 5.69 -22.44 5.45
N ALA A 476 6.36 -21.95 6.49
CA ALA A 476 7.01 -22.73 7.53
C ALA A 476 6.19 -22.74 8.84
N MET A 477 5.83 -23.92 9.32
CA MET A 477 5.03 -24.12 10.53
C MET A 477 5.88 -24.63 11.69
N HIS A 478 5.75 -23.99 12.85
CA HIS A 478 6.57 -24.25 14.04
C HIS A 478 6.23 -25.58 14.74
N GLY A 479 7.18 -26.06 15.56
CA GLY A 479 6.93 -27.15 16.51
C GLY A 479 6.22 -26.66 17.77
N GLY A 480 5.85 -27.57 18.67
CA GLY A 480 5.08 -27.21 19.86
C GLY A 480 3.59 -27.07 19.57
N GLY A 481 2.78 -27.66 20.45
CA GLY A 481 1.33 -27.75 20.36
C GLY A 481 0.84 -28.50 21.60
N GLY A 482 -0.34 -28.14 22.13
CA GLY A 482 -0.78 -28.67 23.42
C GLY A 482 0.10 -28.20 24.59
N ALA A 483 0.75 -27.05 24.43
CA ALA A 483 1.66 -26.45 25.40
C ALA A 483 1.21 -25.01 25.74
N PRO A 484 1.68 -24.41 26.85
CA PRO A 484 1.42 -23.02 27.17
C PRO A 484 1.80 -22.07 26.03
N GLN A 485 1.14 -20.92 25.98
CA GLN A 485 1.30 -19.95 24.90
C GLN A 485 2.77 -19.53 24.72
N GLU A 486 3.48 -19.30 25.82
CA GLU A 486 4.86 -18.83 25.83
C GLU A 486 5.81 -19.84 25.15
N VAL A 487 5.50 -21.14 25.30
CA VAL A 487 6.25 -22.21 24.65
C VAL A 487 6.00 -22.19 23.15
N ASN A 488 4.74 -22.12 22.71
CA ASN A 488 4.41 -22.09 21.29
C ASN A 488 4.94 -20.82 20.60
N ASP A 489 4.84 -19.67 21.27
CA ASP A 489 5.34 -18.40 20.74
C ASP A 489 6.89 -18.40 20.66
N SER A 490 7.57 -19.07 21.60
CA SER A 490 9.01 -19.31 21.52
C SER A 490 9.40 -20.23 20.35
N GLN A 491 8.65 -21.33 20.12
CA GLN A 491 8.87 -22.19 18.96
C GLN A 491 8.60 -21.46 17.64
N TRP A 492 7.57 -20.62 17.59
CA TRP A 492 7.30 -19.78 16.44
C TRP A 492 8.44 -18.79 16.19
N LYS A 493 8.99 -18.16 17.24
CA LYS A 493 10.17 -17.29 17.13
C LYS A 493 11.38 -18.02 16.54
N ILE A 494 11.62 -19.27 16.95
CA ILE A 494 12.66 -20.12 16.35
C ILE A 494 12.37 -20.36 14.86
N MET A 495 11.12 -20.67 14.51
CA MET A 495 10.73 -20.93 13.12
C MET A 495 10.96 -19.74 12.19
N GLN A 496 11.03 -18.50 12.68
CA GLN A 496 11.35 -17.32 11.85
C GLN A 496 12.75 -17.39 11.20
N SER A 497 13.66 -18.21 11.74
CA SER A 497 15.04 -18.36 11.24
C SER A 497 15.51 -19.82 11.20
N TYR A 498 14.58 -20.79 11.32
CA TYR A 498 14.92 -22.20 11.45
C TYR A 498 15.57 -22.74 10.17
N TYR A 499 14.89 -22.63 9.02
CA TYR A 499 15.48 -22.97 7.74
C TYR A 499 16.48 -21.90 7.31
N ARG A 500 17.64 -22.35 6.82
CA ARG A 500 18.75 -21.48 6.45
C ARG A 500 18.43 -20.74 5.16
N ASP A 501 18.80 -19.47 5.12
CA ASP A 501 18.66 -18.64 3.92
C ASP A 501 19.56 -19.14 2.80
N GLN A 502 18.97 -19.39 1.63
CA GLN A 502 19.65 -19.93 0.45
C GLN A 502 19.94 -18.78 -0.52
N LEU A 503 20.95 -17.97 -0.20
CA LEU A 503 21.31 -16.76 -0.97
C LEU A 503 21.98 -17.05 -2.32
N ASP A 504 22.41 -18.28 -2.55
CA ASP A 504 23.05 -18.75 -3.77
C ASP A 504 22.07 -19.31 -4.81
N LEU A 505 20.77 -19.26 -4.55
CA LEU A 505 19.76 -19.64 -5.54
C LEU A 505 19.67 -18.59 -6.66
N GLU A 506 19.37 -19.06 -7.87
CA GLU A 506 19.08 -18.20 -9.01
C GLU A 506 17.69 -17.54 -8.82
N GLY A 507 17.70 -16.40 -8.14
CA GLY A 507 16.50 -15.68 -7.70
C GLY A 507 16.18 -15.91 -6.23
N GLY A 508 15.21 -15.15 -5.73
CA GLY A 508 14.82 -15.13 -4.33
C GLY A 508 13.49 -15.83 -4.03
N TYR A 509 13.05 -15.73 -2.77
CA TYR A 509 11.78 -16.24 -2.28
C TYR A 509 11.29 -15.46 -1.04
N LEU A 510 10.00 -15.60 -0.75
CA LEU A 510 9.40 -15.18 0.52
C LEU A 510 9.45 -16.36 1.49
N TYR A 511 10.03 -16.14 2.66
CA TYR A 511 10.00 -17.08 3.77
C TYR A 511 9.00 -16.60 4.81
N LEU A 512 7.96 -17.39 5.05
CA LEU A 512 6.88 -17.08 5.96
C LEU A 512 6.87 -18.06 7.13
N ALA A 513 7.03 -17.57 8.36
CA ALA A 513 6.83 -18.39 9.55
C ALA A 513 5.42 -18.16 10.12
N LEU A 514 4.58 -19.19 10.04
CA LEU A 514 3.17 -19.16 10.46
C LEU A 514 3.03 -19.63 11.91
N ARG A 515 2.27 -18.90 12.72
CA ARG A 515 1.93 -19.28 14.09
C ARG A 515 0.61 -20.05 14.11
N ALA A 516 0.54 -21.23 14.71
CA ALA A 516 -0.73 -21.95 14.91
C ALA A 516 -1.78 -21.03 15.55
N PRO A 517 -3.03 -20.93 15.09
CA PRO A 517 -3.99 -19.95 15.63
C PRO A 517 -4.42 -20.23 17.08
N ASN A 518 -4.05 -21.36 17.66
CA ASN A 518 -4.30 -21.71 19.05
C ASN A 518 -3.11 -22.49 19.66
N ASN A 519 -3.26 -22.86 20.93
CA ASN A 519 -2.25 -23.59 21.69
C ASN A 519 -2.60 -25.09 21.87
N THR A 520 -3.60 -25.61 21.15
CA THR A 520 -4.03 -27.01 21.31
C THR A 520 -3.11 -27.96 20.54
N TRP A 521 -3.14 -29.24 20.93
CA TRP A 521 -2.27 -30.27 20.35
C TRP A 521 -2.48 -30.44 18.83
N ASN A 522 -3.63 -30.05 18.30
CA ASN A 522 -4.01 -30.13 16.89
C ASN A 522 -4.02 -28.77 16.15
N GLY A 523 -3.33 -27.74 16.67
CA GLY A 523 -3.36 -26.38 16.13
C GLY A 523 -3.03 -26.19 14.63
N PHE A 524 -2.34 -27.15 13.99
CA PHE A 524 -2.08 -27.14 12.54
C PHE A 524 -2.81 -28.24 11.76
N TYR A 525 -3.71 -29.00 12.37
CA TYR A 525 -4.41 -30.10 11.70
C TYR A 525 -5.85 -30.31 12.20
N ASP A 526 -6.56 -29.20 12.40
CA ASP A 526 -8.01 -29.16 12.65
C ASP A 526 -8.73 -28.56 11.42
N ASN A 527 -10.06 -28.68 11.37
CA ASN A 527 -10.89 -28.31 10.22
C ASN A 527 -10.76 -26.84 9.78
N TYR A 528 -10.42 -25.92 10.68
CA TYR A 528 -10.21 -24.52 10.32
C TYR A 528 -8.91 -24.29 9.52
N VAL A 529 -7.94 -25.22 9.57
CA VAL A 529 -6.59 -24.97 9.06
C VAL A 529 -6.58 -24.88 7.54
N TYR A 530 -7.36 -25.71 6.86
CA TYR A 530 -7.38 -25.77 5.39
C TYR A 530 -7.88 -24.46 4.76
N PRO A 531 -9.06 -23.92 5.16
CA PRO A 531 -9.48 -22.61 4.65
C PRO A 531 -8.60 -21.45 5.15
N LEU A 532 -7.97 -21.57 6.33
CA LEU A 532 -7.00 -20.57 6.80
C LEU A 532 -5.74 -20.54 5.93
N ILE A 533 -5.18 -21.69 5.57
CA ILE A 533 -4.03 -21.79 4.66
C ILE A 533 -4.41 -21.33 3.25
N HIS A 534 -5.60 -21.69 2.77
CA HIS A 534 -6.13 -21.17 1.51
C HIS A 534 -6.17 -19.63 1.50
N ASN A 535 -6.73 -19.01 2.55
CA ASN A 535 -6.77 -17.55 2.68
C ASN A 535 -5.36 -16.94 2.75
N LEU A 536 -4.40 -17.61 3.39
CA LEU A 536 -3.01 -17.15 3.47
C LEU A 536 -2.38 -17.13 2.09
N ILE A 537 -2.53 -18.22 1.33
CA ILE A 537 -2.02 -18.30 -0.05
C ILE A 537 -2.66 -17.20 -0.90
N LEU A 538 -3.98 -17.02 -0.78
CA LEU A 538 -4.71 -15.98 -1.52
C LEU A 538 -4.22 -14.56 -1.18
N GLN A 539 -3.94 -14.24 0.09
CA GLN A 539 -3.36 -12.95 0.46
C GLN A 539 -2.06 -12.67 -0.31
N PHE A 540 -1.17 -13.67 -0.38
CA PHE A 540 0.14 -13.52 -0.99
C PHE A 540 0.09 -13.50 -2.52
N THR A 541 -0.81 -14.27 -3.14
CA THR A 541 -1.01 -14.21 -4.61
C THR A 541 -1.64 -12.88 -5.03
N LEU A 542 -2.55 -12.32 -4.23
CA LEU A 542 -3.18 -11.03 -4.52
C LEU A 542 -2.22 -9.85 -4.30
N PHE A 543 -1.53 -9.81 -3.15
CA PHE A 543 -0.89 -8.59 -2.63
C PHE A 543 0.63 -8.62 -2.56
N ALA A 544 1.27 -9.80 -2.58
CA ALA A 544 2.73 -9.92 -2.53
C ALA A 544 3.34 -10.26 -3.91
N GLY A 545 2.51 -10.56 -4.91
CA GLY A 545 3.00 -10.99 -6.24
C GLY A 545 3.68 -12.36 -6.18
N VAL A 546 3.12 -13.27 -5.39
CA VAL A 546 3.52 -14.68 -5.36
C VAL A 546 3.02 -15.42 -6.60
N ASP A 547 3.89 -16.27 -7.15
CA ASP A 547 3.54 -17.22 -8.20
C ASP A 547 2.73 -18.38 -7.57
N PRO A 548 1.44 -18.56 -7.91
CA PRO A 548 0.60 -19.60 -7.32
C PRO A 548 1.11 -21.03 -7.60
N ASP A 549 1.96 -21.21 -8.63
CA ASP A 549 2.58 -22.50 -8.93
C ASP A 549 3.91 -22.72 -8.20
N ARG A 550 4.33 -21.78 -7.33
CA ARG A 550 5.55 -21.84 -6.51
C ARG A 550 5.27 -21.57 -5.04
N VAL A 551 4.20 -22.17 -4.52
CA VAL A 551 3.87 -22.18 -3.09
C VAL A 551 4.33 -23.50 -2.47
N PHE A 552 5.01 -23.42 -1.34
CA PHE A 552 5.61 -24.55 -0.64
C PHE A 552 5.14 -24.58 0.81
N LEU A 553 4.90 -25.78 1.33
CA LEU A 553 4.53 -25.98 2.73
C LEU A 553 5.61 -26.82 3.42
N MET A 554 6.05 -26.38 4.60
CA MET A 554 7.02 -27.13 5.39
C MET A 554 6.76 -26.97 6.88
N GLY A 555 7.17 -27.96 7.68
CA GLY A 555 6.99 -27.86 9.12
C GLY A 555 7.79 -28.89 9.91
N TYR A 556 8.04 -28.56 11.18
CA TYR A 556 8.81 -29.38 12.11
C TYR A 556 7.96 -29.80 13.30
N SER A 557 7.99 -31.08 13.67
CA SER A 557 7.25 -31.64 14.81
C SER A 557 5.74 -31.36 14.71
N HIS A 558 5.16 -30.47 15.53
CA HIS A 558 3.75 -30.06 15.41
C HIS A 558 3.41 -29.51 14.01
N GLY A 559 4.26 -28.63 13.48
CA GLY A 559 4.14 -28.17 12.09
C GLY A 559 4.37 -29.29 11.07
N GLY A 560 5.16 -30.31 11.41
CA GLY A 560 5.33 -31.51 10.57
C GLY A 560 4.03 -32.33 10.48
N TYR A 561 3.29 -32.46 11.59
CA TYR A 561 1.93 -33.03 11.57
C TYR A 561 0.97 -32.18 10.76
N GLY A 562 1.10 -30.85 10.84
CA GLY A 562 0.40 -29.91 9.96
C GLY A 562 0.65 -30.20 8.48
N ALA A 563 1.91 -30.39 8.08
CA ALA A 563 2.26 -30.73 6.70
C ALA A 563 1.64 -32.07 6.25
N PHE A 564 1.60 -33.09 7.12
CA PHE A 564 0.93 -34.36 6.86
C PHE A 564 -0.59 -34.27 6.78
N ALA A 565 -1.22 -33.28 7.42
CA ALA A 565 -2.66 -33.07 7.34
C ALA A 565 -3.05 -32.22 6.14
N ILE A 566 -2.36 -31.09 5.94
CA ILE A 566 -2.66 -30.10 4.92
C ILE A 566 -2.28 -30.62 3.52
N GLY A 567 -1.07 -31.17 3.37
CA GLY A 567 -0.54 -31.59 2.06
C GLY A 567 -1.46 -32.57 1.33
N PRO A 568 -1.85 -33.70 1.93
CA PRO A 568 -2.76 -34.65 1.32
C PRO A 568 -4.19 -34.14 1.08
N LYS A 569 -4.66 -33.17 1.87
CA LYS A 569 -6.05 -32.66 1.78
C LYS A 569 -6.23 -31.57 0.74
N MET A 570 -5.22 -30.73 0.55
CA MET A 570 -5.22 -29.67 -0.46
C MET A 570 -3.93 -29.69 -1.32
N PRO A 571 -3.60 -30.86 -1.93
CA PRO A 571 -2.36 -31.06 -2.68
C PRO A 571 -2.25 -30.15 -3.92
N ASP A 572 -3.39 -29.67 -4.41
CA ASP A 572 -3.54 -28.75 -5.54
C ASP A 572 -3.15 -27.30 -5.22
N HIS A 573 -2.65 -27.00 -4.02
CA HIS A 573 -2.15 -25.67 -3.66
C HIS A 573 -0.62 -25.56 -3.64
N PHE A 574 0.11 -26.68 -3.75
CA PHE A 574 1.54 -26.70 -3.47
C PHE A 574 2.37 -27.23 -4.63
N ALA A 575 3.52 -26.60 -4.83
CA ALA A 575 4.60 -27.09 -5.67
C ALA A 575 5.34 -28.26 -5.01
N ALA A 576 5.57 -28.18 -3.71
CA ALA A 576 6.05 -29.29 -2.90
C ALA A 576 5.68 -29.10 -1.42
N VAL A 577 5.61 -30.21 -0.69
CA VAL A 577 5.36 -30.26 0.76
C VAL A 577 6.48 -31.01 1.47
N HIS A 578 6.88 -30.52 2.65
CA HIS A 578 7.85 -31.18 3.51
C HIS A 578 7.38 -31.31 4.96
N SER A 579 7.69 -32.45 5.58
CA SER A 579 7.43 -32.68 7.00
C SER A 579 8.69 -33.19 7.70
N SER A 580 9.05 -32.62 8.85
CA SER A 580 10.16 -33.11 9.69
C SER A 580 9.66 -33.54 11.07
N ALA A 581 10.23 -34.62 11.59
CA ALA A 581 10.00 -35.12 12.96
C ALA A 581 8.51 -35.36 13.30
N ALA A 582 7.75 -35.84 12.32
CA ALA A 582 6.32 -36.08 12.45
C ALA A 582 5.91 -37.35 11.69
N ALA A 583 4.62 -37.65 11.69
CA ALA A 583 4.04 -38.83 11.06
C ALA A 583 2.62 -38.53 10.55
N PRO A 584 2.09 -39.33 9.62
CA PRO A 584 0.68 -39.25 9.23
C PRO A 584 -0.23 -39.52 10.42
N THR A 585 -1.37 -38.84 10.44
CA THR A 585 -2.40 -39.01 11.48
C THR A 585 -3.52 -39.90 10.92
N ASP A 586 -3.85 -40.97 11.64
CA ASP A 586 -4.84 -41.95 11.20
C ASP A 586 -6.21 -41.30 10.97
N GLY A 587 -6.82 -41.61 9.82
CA GLY A 587 -8.11 -41.04 9.41
C GLY A 587 -8.07 -39.58 8.95
N GLU A 588 -6.92 -38.91 9.03
CA GLU A 588 -6.73 -37.52 8.58
C GLU A 588 -5.75 -37.41 7.42
N SER A 589 -4.65 -38.18 7.43
CA SER A 589 -3.65 -38.22 6.37
C SER A 589 -3.85 -39.43 5.46
N SER A 590 -4.07 -39.21 4.16
CA SER A 590 -4.22 -40.29 3.18
C SER A 590 -3.10 -40.26 2.14
N PRO A 591 -2.36 -41.35 1.90
CA PRO A 591 -1.37 -41.41 0.83
C PRO A 591 -2.01 -41.38 -0.56
N LYS A 592 -3.27 -41.82 -0.68
CA LYS A 592 -4.02 -41.93 -1.93
C LYS A 592 -4.10 -40.59 -2.68
N THR A 593 -4.19 -39.47 -1.97
CA THR A 593 -4.36 -38.13 -2.55
C THR A 593 -3.07 -37.46 -3.01
N LEU A 594 -1.90 -38.06 -2.78
CA LEU A 594 -0.60 -37.49 -3.13
C LEU A 594 -0.09 -37.89 -4.53
N GLY A 595 -0.97 -38.29 -5.43
CA GLY A 595 -0.60 -38.78 -6.77
C GLY A 595 0.22 -37.78 -7.60
N ASN A 596 0.06 -36.47 -7.40
CA ASN A 596 0.63 -35.44 -8.28
C ASN A 596 1.49 -34.38 -7.58
N THR A 597 1.64 -34.45 -6.26
CA THR A 597 2.28 -33.38 -5.47
C THR A 597 3.55 -33.91 -4.82
N PRO A 598 4.73 -33.36 -5.16
CA PRO A 598 5.99 -33.69 -4.48
C PRO A 598 5.86 -33.57 -2.96
N PHE A 599 6.04 -34.68 -2.25
CA PHE A 599 5.88 -34.73 -0.80
C PHE A 599 7.06 -35.45 -0.17
N THR A 600 7.77 -34.80 0.73
CA THR A 600 8.91 -35.41 1.43
C THR A 600 8.67 -35.40 2.93
N TYR A 601 9.09 -36.46 3.63
CA TYR A 601 9.02 -36.47 5.09
C TYR A 601 10.26 -37.08 5.72
N MET A 602 10.85 -36.36 6.66
CA MET A 602 12.06 -36.71 7.35
C MET A 602 11.78 -37.23 8.75
N ILE A 603 12.31 -38.41 9.07
CA ILE A 603 12.12 -39.06 10.37
C ILE A 603 13.42 -39.71 10.85
N GLY A 604 13.74 -39.50 12.12
CA GLY A 604 14.90 -40.10 12.78
C GLY A 604 14.65 -41.55 13.20
N GLU A 605 15.70 -42.37 13.16
CA GLU A 605 15.67 -43.77 13.63
C GLU A 605 15.16 -43.93 15.07
N HIS A 606 15.49 -42.98 15.94
CA HIS A 606 15.13 -43.04 17.35
C HIS A 606 13.84 -42.26 17.69
N ASP A 607 13.18 -41.64 16.70
CA ASP A 607 11.92 -40.90 16.91
C ASP A 607 10.68 -41.83 16.94
N ASN A 608 10.55 -42.55 18.05
CA ASN A 608 9.51 -43.57 18.26
C ASN A 608 8.27 -43.07 19.01
N ALA A 609 8.29 -41.84 19.54
CA ALA A 609 7.17 -41.32 20.31
C ALA A 609 5.89 -41.27 19.46
N TYR A 610 4.76 -41.65 20.05
CA TYR A 610 3.47 -41.83 19.36
C TYR A 610 3.56 -42.78 18.14
N GLY A 611 4.53 -43.70 18.10
CA GLY A 611 4.73 -44.60 16.98
C GLY A 611 5.09 -43.92 15.66
N ARG A 612 5.68 -42.72 15.68
CA ARG A 612 5.97 -41.93 14.47
C ARG A 612 6.74 -42.73 13.41
N LEU A 613 7.86 -43.35 13.78
CA LEU A 613 8.65 -44.14 12.83
C LEU A 613 7.84 -45.28 12.20
N ALA A 614 7.09 -46.03 13.01
CA ALA A 614 6.25 -47.13 12.52
C ALA A 614 5.18 -46.63 11.54
N ARG A 615 4.50 -45.52 11.86
CA ARG A 615 3.51 -44.88 10.99
C ARG A 615 4.12 -44.36 9.69
N CYS A 616 5.31 -43.75 9.74
CA CYS A 616 6.04 -43.32 8.55
C CYS A 616 6.43 -44.49 7.64
N LYS A 617 6.87 -45.61 8.22
CA LYS A 617 7.19 -46.83 7.46
C LYS A 617 5.95 -47.45 6.81
N ALA A 618 4.83 -47.53 7.53
CA ALA A 618 3.56 -48.02 6.99
C ALA A 618 3.05 -47.13 5.84
N PHE A 619 3.17 -45.81 5.99
CA PHE A 619 2.81 -44.86 4.94
C PHE A 619 3.70 -44.98 3.71
N ASP A 620 5.02 -45.17 3.90
CA ASP A 620 5.95 -45.41 2.78
C ASP A 620 5.58 -46.70 2.03
N GLN A 621 5.29 -47.78 2.74
CA GLN A 621 4.85 -49.05 2.13
C GLN A 621 3.57 -48.88 1.29
N GLU A 622 2.58 -48.15 1.78
CA GLU A 622 1.36 -47.88 1.03
C GLU A 622 1.63 -46.98 -0.19
N ILE A 623 2.51 -45.98 -0.07
CA ILE A 623 2.97 -45.19 -1.21
C ILE A 623 3.67 -46.06 -2.26
N GLN A 624 4.56 -46.98 -1.87
CA GLN A 624 5.21 -47.88 -2.82
C GLN A 624 4.20 -48.79 -3.52
N LYS A 625 3.18 -49.26 -2.80
CA LYS A 625 2.09 -50.06 -3.37
C LYS A 625 1.25 -49.26 -4.38
N LEU A 626 0.86 -48.04 -4.03
CA LEU A 626 0.10 -47.13 -4.90
C LEU A 626 0.90 -46.71 -6.13
N ARG A 627 2.20 -46.44 -5.96
CA ARG A 627 3.12 -46.09 -7.05
C ARG A 627 3.37 -47.29 -7.99
N GLY A 628 3.55 -48.48 -7.44
CA GLY A 628 3.96 -49.66 -8.19
C GLY A 628 5.25 -49.38 -8.97
N GLN A 629 5.20 -49.52 -10.29
CA GLN A 629 6.33 -49.26 -11.20
C GLN A 629 6.30 -47.86 -11.85
N ARG A 630 5.28 -47.04 -11.55
CA ARG A 630 5.12 -45.70 -12.15
C ARG A 630 6.12 -44.72 -11.53
N SER A 631 6.81 -43.94 -12.35
CA SER A 631 7.72 -42.88 -11.88
C SER A 631 7.10 -41.48 -11.95
N ASP A 632 5.95 -41.37 -12.62
CA ASP A 632 5.23 -40.12 -12.88
C ASP A 632 4.12 -39.83 -11.86
N LEU A 633 3.74 -40.82 -11.04
CA LEU A 633 2.75 -40.68 -9.97
C LEU A 633 3.33 -40.96 -8.59
N TYR A 634 2.67 -40.38 -7.59
CA TYR A 634 3.04 -40.44 -6.18
C TYR A 634 4.50 -40.03 -5.96
N PRO A 635 4.92 -38.79 -6.26
CA PRO A 635 6.29 -38.28 -6.04
C PRO A 635 6.55 -38.03 -4.53
N VAL A 636 6.44 -39.09 -3.74
CA VAL A 636 6.47 -39.07 -2.28
C VAL A 636 7.72 -39.79 -1.77
N THR A 637 8.52 -39.17 -0.92
CA THR A 637 9.79 -39.77 -0.45
C THR A 637 9.93 -39.69 1.05
N MET A 638 10.12 -40.85 1.68
CA MET A 638 10.58 -40.96 3.06
C MET A 638 12.09 -40.70 3.14
N GLU A 639 12.48 -39.74 3.95
CA GLU A 639 13.87 -39.44 4.29
C GLU A 639 14.21 -39.99 5.69
N TYR A 640 14.57 -41.27 5.74
CA TYR A 640 14.99 -41.91 6.98
C TYR A 640 16.42 -41.47 7.39
N LYS A 641 16.59 -41.05 8.64
CA LYS A 641 17.88 -40.56 9.18
C LYS A 641 18.38 -41.46 10.30
N ALA A 642 19.33 -42.34 9.98
CA ALA A 642 19.98 -43.23 10.95
C ALA A 642 20.68 -42.44 12.06
N GLY A 643 20.64 -42.96 13.30
CA GLY A 643 21.24 -42.34 14.49
C GLY A 643 20.53 -41.09 15.04
N HIS A 644 19.54 -40.53 14.34
CA HIS A 644 18.86 -39.29 14.75
C HIS A 644 17.58 -39.57 15.57
N GLY A 645 17.29 -38.69 16.52
CA GLY A 645 16.04 -38.71 17.31
C GLY A 645 15.01 -37.70 16.81
N HIS A 646 14.19 -37.19 17.72
CA HIS A 646 13.16 -36.18 17.41
C HIS A 646 13.74 -34.79 17.06
N THR A 647 14.92 -34.47 17.58
CA THR A 647 15.63 -33.21 17.36
C THR A 647 16.90 -33.43 16.55
N GLY A 648 17.41 -32.37 15.93
CA GLY A 648 18.70 -32.40 15.23
C GLY A 648 18.65 -33.03 13.84
N LEU A 649 17.46 -33.21 13.25
CA LEU A 649 17.35 -33.67 11.87
C LEU A 649 18.06 -32.69 10.89
N PRO A 650 18.74 -33.20 9.85
CA PRO A 650 19.50 -32.37 8.90
C PRO A 650 18.60 -31.76 7.82
N ASP A 651 17.59 -30.99 8.21
CA ASP A 651 16.59 -30.40 7.31
C ASP A 651 16.74 -28.88 7.12
N ARG A 652 17.73 -28.25 7.78
CA ARG A 652 17.90 -26.78 7.74
C ARG A 652 18.08 -26.23 6.33
N ASP A 653 18.60 -27.00 5.39
CA ASP A 653 18.80 -26.62 3.98
C ASP A 653 17.68 -27.13 3.03
N LYS A 654 16.56 -27.63 3.57
CA LYS A 654 15.51 -28.29 2.77
C LYS A 654 14.92 -27.41 1.67
N ILE A 655 14.85 -26.09 1.88
CA ILE A 655 14.40 -25.10 0.89
C ILE A 655 15.11 -25.31 -0.46
N ARG A 656 16.43 -25.55 -0.45
CA ARG A 656 17.23 -25.78 -1.67
C ARG A 656 16.69 -26.93 -2.51
N SER A 657 16.36 -28.05 -1.87
CA SER A 657 15.82 -29.23 -2.57
C SER A 657 14.40 -29.03 -3.09
N MET A 658 13.63 -28.12 -2.48
CA MET A 658 12.25 -27.87 -2.86
C MET A 658 12.13 -26.80 -3.95
N TYR A 659 13.06 -25.85 -4.00
CA TYR A 659 12.96 -24.60 -4.78
C TYR A 659 12.66 -24.78 -6.27
N GLY A 660 13.17 -25.86 -6.87
CA GLY A 660 13.00 -26.15 -8.30
C GLY A 660 11.65 -26.73 -8.68
N HIS A 661 10.84 -27.20 -7.71
CA HIS A 661 9.52 -27.75 -8.03
C HIS A 661 8.54 -26.65 -8.46
N ARG A 662 7.63 -27.03 -9.35
CA ARG A 662 6.44 -26.27 -9.73
C ARG A 662 5.21 -27.13 -9.54
N ARG A 663 4.11 -26.50 -9.16
CA ARG A 663 2.82 -27.18 -8.99
C ARG A 663 2.32 -27.71 -10.32
N HIS A 664 1.82 -28.95 -10.31
CA HIS A 664 1.06 -29.51 -11.41
C HIS A 664 -0.43 -29.18 -11.22
N ALA A 665 -0.89 -28.04 -11.72
CA ALA A 665 -2.25 -27.53 -11.45
C ALA A 665 -3.38 -28.29 -12.17
N ALA A 666 -3.08 -29.02 -13.25
CA ALA A 666 -4.07 -29.69 -14.10
C ALA A 666 -3.72 -31.18 -14.40
N PRO A 667 -3.55 -32.02 -13.37
CA PRO A 667 -3.18 -33.41 -13.54
C PRO A 667 -4.30 -34.22 -14.22
N LYS A 668 -3.90 -35.21 -15.02
CA LYS A 668 -4.82 -36.06 -15.79
C LYS A 668 -5.40 -37.21 -14.98
N GLU A 669 -4.71 -37.64 -13.93
CA GLU A 669 -5.11 -38.74 -13.06
C GLU A 669 -5.21 -38.24 -11.62
N LEU A 670 -6.29 -38.60 -10.93
CA LEU A 670 -6.59 -38.21 -9.57
C LEU A 670 -7.08 -39.39 -8.75
N HIS A 671 -6.72 -39.38 -7.47
CA HIS A 671 -7.27 -40.29 -6.48
C HIS A 671 -7.62 -39.53 -5.22
N TRP A 672 -8.90 -39.18 -5.07
CA TRP A 672 -9.42 -38.43 -3.94
C TRP A 672 -10.02 -39.37 -2.90
N ALA A 673 -9.30 -39.59 -1.80
CA ALA A 673 -9.84 -40.19 -0.60
C ALA A 673 -10.38 -39.08 0.31
N LEU A 674 -11.68 -39.07 0.57
CA LEU A 674 -12.34 -38.00 1.33
C LEU A 674 -12.29 -38.32 2.83
N THR A 675 -11.67 -37.41 3.60
CA THR A 675 -11.39 -37.59 5.02
C THR A 675 -12.26 -36.72 5.94
N ASP A 676 -12.92 -35.69 5.42
CA ASP A 676 -13.62 -34.69 6.23
C ASP A 676 -14.67 -33.93 5.40
N PRO A 677 -15.55 -33.12 6.03
CA PRO A 677 -16.57 -32.35 5.32
C PRO A 677 -16.09 -30.97 4.83
N VAL A 678 -14.81 -30.62 5.00
CA VAL A 678 -14.28 -29.26 4.76
C VAL A 678 -13.79 -29.10 3.33
N ILE A 679 -13.02 -30.06 2.82
CA ILE A 679 -12.46 -29.98 1.47
C ILE A 679 -13.53 -30.34 0.44
N ARG A 680 -13.98 -29.33 -0.31
CA ARG A 680 -15.01 -29.48 -1.35
C ARG A 680 -14.47 -29.45 -2.77
N ASP A 681 -13.21 -29.07 -2.95
CA ASP A 681 -12.55 -28.91 -4.24
C ASP A 681 -11.24 -29.67 -4.22
N PHE A 682 -11.01 -30.50 -5.24
CA PHE A 682 -9.79 -31.30 -5.38
C PHE A 682 -9.36 -31.31 -6.84
N PHE A 683 -8.39 -30.48 -7.20
CA PHE A 683 -8.02 -30.23 -8.60
C PHE A 683 -9.26 -29.90 -9.44
N TRP A 684 -9.58 -30.67 -10.49
CA TRP A 684 -10.74 -30.46 -11.37
C TRP A 684 -12.02 -31.16 -10.89
N LEU A 685 -12.04 -31.68 -9.67
CA LEU A 685 -13.23 -32.27 -9.02
C LEU A 685 -13.81 -31.30 -7.98
N ALA A 686 -15.13 -31.30 -7.85
CA ALA A 686 -15.83 -30.60 -6.77
C ALA A 686 -17.04 -31.38 -6.26
N LEU A 687 -17.26 -31.33 -4.94
CA LEU A 687 -18.28 -32.11 -4.25
C LEU A 687 -18.93 -31.26 -3.16
N ASP A 688 -20.26 -31.20 -3.13
CA ASP A 688 -20.98 -30.37 -2.17
C ASP A 688 -21.08 -31.03 -0.78
N GLN A 689 -21.08 -32.36 -0.73
CA GLN A 689 -21.14 -33.17 0.49
C GLN A 689 -19.97 -34.16 0.62
N PRO A 690 -18.72 -33.68 0.80
CA PRO A 690 -17.57 -34.54 1.09
C PRO A 690 -17.70 -35.18 2.48
N GLY A 691 -17.02 -36.32 2.70
CA GLY A 691 -17.04 -36.99 4.00
C GLY A 691 -16.28 -38.31 4.04
N LYS A 692 -16.00 -38.79 5.26
CA LYS A 692 -15.27 -40.03 5.52
C LYS A 692 -15.91 -41.23 4.82
N GLY A 693 -15.08 -42.10 4.25
CA GLY A 693 -15.51 -43.33 3.59
C GLY A 693 -15.92 -43.16 2.13
N LYS A 694 -15.86 -41.94 1.58
CA LYS A 694 -16.06 -41.66 0.16
C LYS A 694 -14.73 -41.65 -0.58
N GLU A 695 -14.74 -42.13 -1.82
CA GLU A 695 -13.53 -42.22 -2.65
C GLU A 695 -13.85 -41.97 -4.12
N ILE A 696 -12.98 -41.26 -4.81
CA ILE A 696 -13.08 -40.99 -6.25
C ILE A 696 -11.71 -41.23 -6.88
N GLN A 697 -11.66 -42.10 -7.88
CA GLN A 697 -10.54 -42.16 -8.83
C GLN A 697 -11.04 -41.59 -10.15
N ALA A 698 -10.25 -40.69 -10.74
CA ALA A 698 -10.65 -39.99 -11.94
C ALA A 698 -9.49 -39.89 -12.92
N SER A 699 -9.74 -40.16 -14.20
CA SER A 699 -8.77 -39.95 -15.28
C SER A 699 -9.41 -39.09 -16.38
N CYS A 700 -8.60 -38.29 -17.08
CA CYS A 700 -9.05 -37.49 -18.21
C CYS A 700 -8.01 -37.48 -19.34
N PHE A 701 -8.29 -38.21 -20.42
CA PHE A 701 -7.42 -38.33 -21.59
C PHE A 701 -8.25 -38.28 -22.86
N ASP A 702 -7.81 -37.50 -23.86
CA ASP A 702 -8.44 -37.42 -25.19
C ASP A 702 -9.98 -37.27 -25.16
N ASN A 703 -10.46 -36.26 -24.42
CA ASN A 703 -11.90 -36.02 -24.20
C ASN A 703 -12.67 -37.17 -23.54
N ARG A 704 -11.98 -38.19 -22.99
CA ARG A 704 -12.56 -39.28 -22.21
C ARG A 704 -12.25 -39.11 -20.74
N ILE A 705 -13.29 -39.16 -19.93
CA ILE A 705 -13.25 -39.07 -18.48
C ILE A 705 -13.75 -40.39 -17.92
N GLU A 706 -12.92 -41.06 -17.12
CA GLU A 706 -13.30 -42.27 -16.41
C GLU A 706 -13.32 -42.01 -14.92
N LEU A 707 -14.42 -42.40 -14.27
CA LEU A 707 -14.63 -42.23 -12.84
C LEU A 707 -14.89 -43.59 -12.19
N GLN A 708 -14.19 -43.88 -11.11
CA GLN A 708 -14.54 -44.90 -10.15
C GLN A 708 -14.90 -44.22 -8.84
N VAL A 709 -16.16 -44.35 -8.41
CA VAL A 709 -16.73 -43.60 -7.31
C VAL A 709 -17.34 -44.54 -6.27
N GLN A 710 -17.07 -44.25 -5.00
CA GLN A 710 -17.61 -44.99 -3.86
C GLN A 710 -18.25 -44.02 -2.87
N GLY A 711 -19.53 -44.24 -2.54
CA GLY A 711 -20.26 -43.44 -1.55
C GLY A 711 -20.57 -41.99 -1.96
N VAL A 712 -20.51 -41.69 -3.27
CA VAL A 712 -20.76 -40.36 -3.84
C VAL A 712 -21.98 -40.42 -4.75
N SER A 713 -22.97 -39.55 -4.51
CA SER A 713 -24.18 -39.44 -5.33
C SER A 713 -24.12 -38.28 -6.33
N GLU A 714 -23.33 -37.25 -6.06
CA GLU A 714 -23.21 -36.06 -6.91
C GLU A 714 -21.76 -35.62 -7.03
N LEU A 715 -21.35 -35.20 -8.23
CA LEU A 715 -20.01 -34.73 -8.52
C LEU A 715 -20.06 -33.62 -9.59
N ALA A 716 -19.23 -32.59 -9.45
CA ALA A 716 -19.00 -31.60 -10.49
C ALA A 716 -17.58 -31.70 -11.04
N LEU A 717 -17.47 -31.72 -12.37
CA LEU A 717 -16.20 -31.66 -13.08
C LEU A 717 -15.96 -30.21 -13.53
N HIS A 718 -14.86 -29.61 -13.08
CA HIS A 718 -14.40 -28.28 -13.48
C HIS A 718 -13.36 -28.42 -14.58
N LEU A 719 -13.80 -28.30 -15.82
CA LEU A 719 -13.01 -28.57 -17.03
C LEU A 719 -12.64 -27.30 -17.76
N ASP A 720 -11.64 -27.41 -18.63
CA ASP A 720 -11.20 -26.35 -19.54
C ASP A 720 -10.35 -26.92 -20.68
N GLY A 721 -9.80 -26.06 -21.55
CA GLY A 721 -9.02 -26.45 -22.72
C GLY A 721 -7.76 -27.25 -22.40
N ARG A 722 -7.30 -27.28 -21.14
CA ARG A 722 -6.19 -28.14 -20.72
C ARG A 722 -6.63 -29.60 -20.58
N PHE A 723 -7.92 -29.85 -20.33
CA PHE A 723 -8.49 -31.19 -20.15
C PHE A 723 -9.18 -31.73 -21.41
N ILE A 724 -9.91 -30.87 -22.10
CA ILE A 724 -10.81 -31.27 -23.20
C ILE A 724 -10.69 -30.32 -24.39
N ASP A 725 -10.82 -30.87 -25.59
CA ASP A 725 -11.08 -30.11 -26.81
C ASP A 725 -12.59 -29.80 -26.91
N PHE A 726 -12.96 -28.53 -26.79
CA PHE A 726 -14.36 -28.08 -26.85
C PHE A 726 -15.03 -28.26 -28.22
N HIS A 727 -14.27 -28.57 -29.28
CA HIS A 727 -14.83 -28.89 -30.59
C HIS A 727 -15.37 -30.32 -30.67
N ARG A 728 -14.97 -31.20 -29.74
CA ARG A 728 -15.35 -32.62 -29.67
C ARG A 728 -16.28 -32.89 -28.48
N PRO A 729 -17.17 -33.89 -28.57
CA PRO A 729 -17.93 -34.34 -27.41
C PRO A 729 -16.98 -34.89 -26.33
N VAL A 730 -17.34 -34.71 -25.06
CA VAL A 730 -16.68 -35.33 -23.92
C VAL A 730 -17.40 -36.63 -23.59
N HIS A 731 -16.63 -37.69 -23.40
CA HIS A 731 -17.08 -39.05 -23.09
C HIS A 731 -16.87 -39.28 -21.59
N LEU A 732 -17.94 -39.54 -20.85
CA LEU A 732 -17.89 -39.79 -19.41
C LEU A 732 -18.31 -41.24 -19.13
N GLN A 733 -17.46 -42.00 -18.45
CA GLN A 733 -17.79 -43.33 -17.97
C GLN A 733 -17.67 -43.39 -16.44
N VAL A 734 -18.70 -43.89 -15.76
CA VAL A 734 -18.74 -43.99 -14.28
C VAL A 734 -18.90 -45.46 -13.89
N ASN A 735 -18.05 -45.95 -12.99
CA ASN A 735 -18.08 -47.31 -12.44
C ASN A 735 -18.15 -48.43 -13.52
N GLY A 736 -17.54 -48.19 -14.68
CA GLY A 736 -17.55 -49.13 -15.81
C GLY A 736 -18.90 -49.28 -16.52
N GLY A 737 -19.90 -48.45 -16.20
CA GLY A 737 -21.20 -48.42 -16.89
C GLY A 737 -21.12 -47.87 -18.32
N ASP A 738 -22.27 -47.66 -18.94
CA ASP A 738 -22.34 -47.13 -20.30
C ASP A 738 -21.85 -45.67 -20.37
N PRO A 739 -21.03 -45.32 -21.38
CA PRO A 739 -20.51 -43.96 -21.51
C PRO A 739 -21.61 -42.96 -21.89
N VAL A 740 -21.60 -41.80 -21.25
CA VAL A 740 -22.44 -40.64 -21.58
C VAL A 740 -21.63 -39.64 -22.38
N HIS A 741 -22.22 -39.09 -23.43
CA HIS A 741 -21.57 -38.11 -24.30
C HIS A 741 -22.21 -36.73 -24.12
N ARG A 742 -21.40 -35.69 -23.96
CA ARG A 742 -21.88 -34.30 -23.88
C ARG A 742 -20.92 -33.35 -24.60
N LYS A 743 -21.46 -32.48 -25.44
CA LYS A 743 -20.70 -31.33 -25.96
C LYS A 743 -20.73 -30.22 -24.91
N LEU A 744 -19.55 -29.85 -24.39
CA LEU A 744 -19.39 -28.75 -23.46
C LEU A 744 -19.02 -27.46 -24.21
N GLN A 745 -19.33 -26.32 -23.62
CA GLN A 745 -18.90 -25.00 -24.11
C GLN A 745 -18.26 -24.24 -22.95
N PRO A 746 -17.14 -23.54 -23.18
CA PRO A 746 -16.56 -22.69 -22.15
C PRO A 746 -17.41 -21.42 -21.97
N SER A 747 -17.41 -20.88 -20.76
CA SER A 747 -18.09 -19.63 -20.43
C SER A 747 -17.27 -18.77 -19.48
N LEU A 748 -17.22 -17.47 -19.76
CA LEU A 748 -16.63 -16.46 -18.90
C LEU A 748 -17.30 -16.42 -17.53
N LEU A 749 -18.62 -16.61 -17.48
CA LEU A 749 -19.34 -16.66 -16.20
C LEU A 749 -18.86 -17.83 -15.35
N THR A 750 -18.65 -19.00 -15.96
CA THR A 750 -18.12 -20.16 -15.26
C THR A 750 -16.68 -19.95 -14.82
N LEU A 751 -15.84 -19.39 -15.69
CA LEU A 751 -14.46 -19.04 -15.35
C LEU A 751 -14.40 -18.06 -14.16
N CYS A 752 -15.17 -16.98 -14.19
CA CYS A 752 -15.15 -15.97 -13.15
C CYS A 752 -15.69 -16.52 -11.82
N ARG A 753 -16.81 -17.25 -11.83
CA ARG A 753 -17.33 -17.93 -10.61
C ARG A 753 -16.33 -18.93 -10.05
N SER A 754 -15.69 -19.72 -10.93
CA SER A 754 -14.67 -20.67 -10.52
C SER A 754 -13.44 -19.97 -9.93
N LEU A 755 -13.08 -18.80 -10.46
CA LEU A 755 -11.98 -17.99 -9.95
C LEU A 755 -12.30 -17.41 -8.58
N GLN A 756 -13.50 -16.90 -8.35
CA GLN A 756 -13.92 -16.40 -7.03
C GLN A 756 -13.94 -17.51 -5.98
N ARG A 757 -14.39 -18.71 -6.37
CA ARG A 757 -14.40 -19.88 -5.48
C ARG A 757 -13.00 -20.35 -5.11
N ARG A 758 -12.06 -20.30 -6.05
CA ARG A 758 -10.75 -20.99 -5.92
C ARG A 758 -9.56 -20.05 -5.72
N GLY A 759 -9.73 -18.76 -5.94
CA GLY A 759 -8.68 -17.75 -5.75
C GLY A 759 -7.43 -17.97 -6.60
N ASP A 760 -7.54 -18.71 -7.70
CA ASP A 760 -6.40 -19.23 -8.45
C ASP A 760 -6.74 -19.48 -9.93
N PRO A 761 -6.07 -18.79 -10.87
CA PRO A 761 -6.36 -18.92 -12.30
C PRO A 761 -5.98 -20.29 -12.88
N GLY A 762 -5.02 -20.99 -12.26
CA GLY A 762 -4.60 -22.33 -12.64
C GLY A 762 -5.60 -23.41 -12.20
N ARG A 763 -6.43 -23.13 -11.19
CA ARG A 763 -7.46 -24.07 -10.69
C ARG A 763 -8.87 -23.74 -11.15
N ALA A 764 -9.09 -22.57 -11.75
CA ALA A 764 -10.40 -22.17 -12.25
C ALA A 764 -10.77 -22.95 -13.53
N GLY A 765 -11.96 -23.55 -13.59
CA GLY A 765 -12.49 -24.18 -14.80
C GLY A 765 -13.31 -23.19 -15.62
N SER A 766 -13.30 -23.33 -16.95
CA SER A 766 -14.14 -22.54 -17.86
C SER A 766 -15.43 -23.26 -18.27
N ALA A 767 -15.56 -24.55 -17.95
CA ALA A 767 -16.78 -25.35 -18.11
C ALA A 767 -17.04 -26.22 -16.87
N ILE A 768 -18.32 -26.42 -16.52
CA ILE A 768 -18.71 -27.30 -15.41
C ILE A 768 -19.68 -28.37 -15.93
N TRP A 769 -19.38 -29.63 -15.63
CA TRP A 769 -20.31 -30.74 -15.84
C TRP A 769 -20.72 -31.32 -14.48
N LYS A 770 -21.96 -31.06 -14.06
CA LYS A 770 -22.58 -31.71 -12.89
C LYS A 770 -23.14 -33.08 -13.26
N ILE A 771 -22.79 -34.09 -12.46
CA ILE A 771 -23.10 -35.50 -12.66
C ILE A 771 -23.89 -36.00 -11.46
N GLN A 772 -24.97 -36.72 -11.74
CA GLN A 772 -25.69 -37.55 -10.78
C GLN A 772 -25.19 -38.98 -10.93
N ILE A 773 -24.85 -39.62 -9.84
CA ILE A 773 -24.34 -40.99 -9.79
C ILE A 773 -25.44 -41.85 -9.20
N ASP A 774 -26.07 -42.65 -10.04
CA ASP A 774 -27.05 -43.64 -9.60
C ASP A 774 -26.32 -44.71 -8.79
N SER A 775 -26.78 -44.90 -7.55
CA SER A 775 -26.19 -45.79 -6.55
C SER A 775 -26.46 -47.26 -6.83
#